data_AF-A0A962WZ54-F1
#
_entry.id   AF-A0A962WZ54-F1
#
_cell.length_a   1.000
_cell.length_b   1.000
_cell.length_c   1.000
_cell.angle_alpha   90.00
_cell.angle_beta   90.00
_cell.angle_gamma   90.00
#
_symmetry.space_group_name_H-M   'P 1'
#
loop_
_entity.id
_entity.type
_entity.pdbx_description
1 polymer ?
#
loop_
_entity_poly.entity_id
_entity_poly.type
_entity_poly.pdbx_seq_one_letter_code
_entity_poly.pdbx_strand_id
1 'polypeptide(L)'
;MNLGKGILLAAVALLVAAFFIFDLGSYLTLENLKAQQAGLEQWRAENPWQSALIFFLVYIAVTALSLPGAAIMTLAIGAIFGLVVGTILVSFASTIGATLAFIIARFLLRDTVQSRFGDRLRAINRGIEKDGAFYLFGLRLVPLFPFFVINLVMGLTSIRTTTFYWVSQVGMLLGTIVYVNAGTQLAQIDSLSGILSPGLILSFVLLGLFPLIAKWVLALVKARKALAGYPKPARFDRNLIVIGAGSGGLVAAYIAAAVKARVTLIEKHKMGGDCLNTGCVPSKALIRSARFLAQIRRAREFGFSGASAELDFTAVMERVQRVVKQVEPHDSVERFTGLGVDVIQGEARIVSPYEVEVNGRRLTTRSIIVATGARPFVPPIEGLAELPYLTSDNLWELRELPRRLLVLGGGPIGCELAQSFARFGSEVTVVEMAPRLMIREDLEVSSMVAERFGEEGVRVMLGHTAKSFRVENGVNILVAEHDGKSVELEFDRVLVAVGRAANTSRFGLEELGVQLTERRTVEANEFLQTNFPNIYVCGDVTGPYQFTHTASHQAWYASVNALFGLFRRFKVDYSVIPFATFTDPEVARVGLNEQDAIEQGVEYEVTVYGLDDLDRAIADGEDYGFVKVLTVPGKDRILGVTILGEHAGDLIAEFVTAMRHGLGMNKILGTIHIYPTWTEGNKFAAGNWKKAHTPERLLRWVERFHGWRRGD
;
A
#
# COMPACT_ATOMS: atom_id res chain seq x y z
N MET A 1 30.66 -3.05 -8.24
CA MET A 1 31.12 -2.66 -6.88
C MET A 1 31.97 -1.41 -7.05
N ASN A 2 31.63 -0.29 -6.40
CA ASN A 2 32.41 0.95 -6.50
C ASN A 2 33.83 0.73 -5.95
N LEU A 3 34.87 1.35 -6.55
CA LEU A 3 36.28 1.26 -6.13
C LEU A 3 36.45 1.49 -4.62
N GLY A 4 35.72 2.45 -4.05
CA GLY A 4 35.71 2.71 -2.60
C GLY A 4 35.17 1.55 -1.75
N LYS A 5 34.14 0.83 -2.21
CA LYS A 5 33.63 -0.38 -1.54
C LYS A 5 34.66 -1.51 -1.59
N GLY A 6 35.37 -1.65 -2.72
CA GLY A 6 36.42 -2.65 -2.89
C GLY A 6 37.63 -2.42 -1.97
N ILE A 7 38.11 -1.18 -1.88
CA ILE A 7 39.23 -0.81 -1.00
C ILE A 7 38.87 -1.06 0.47
N LEU A 8 37.68 -0.63 0.91
CA LEU A 8 37.26 -0.84 2.30
C LEU A 8 37.10 -2.34 2.63
N LEU A 9 36.50 -3.12 1.73
CA LEU A 9 36.36 -4.57 1.91
C LEU A 9 37.72 -5.26 2.01
N ALA A 10 38.68 -4.90 1.15
CA ALA A 10 40.03 -5.42 1.19
C ALA A 10 40.75 -5.04 2.50
N ALA A 11 40.62 -3.79 2.95
CA ALA A 11 41.20 -3.33 4.21
C ALA A 11 40.63 -4.08 5.42
N VAL A 12 39.30 -4.26 5.49
CA VAL A 12 38.65 -5.03 6.56
C VAL A 12 39.09 -6.50 6.51
N ALA A 13 39.13 -7.10 5.32
CA ALA A 13 39.57 -8.49 5.14
C ALA A 13 41.02 -8.70 5.56
N LEU A 14 41.93 -7.77 5.22
CA LEU A 14 43.33 -7.81 5.64
C LEU A 14 43.49 -7.69 7.15
N LEU A 15 42.73 -6.80 7.80
CA LEU A 15 42.78 -6.64 9.26
C LEU A 15 42.24 -7.88 9.99
N VAL A 16 41.16 -8.47 9.50
CA VAL A 16 40.62 -9.73 10.03
C VAL A 16 41.59 -10.89 9.79
N ALA A 17 42.18 -10.99 8.59
CA ALA A 17 43.18 -12.01 8.29
C ALA A 17 44.42 -11.86 9.17
N ALA A 18 44.92 -10.65 9.38
CA ALA A 18 46.04 -10.38 10.28
C ALA A 18 45.73 -10.87 11.71
N PHE A 19 44.51 -10.65 12.22
CA PHE A 19 44.11 -11.15 13.54
C PHE A 19 44.25 -12.67 13.68
N PHE A 20 43.86 -13.44 12.67
CA PHE A 20 43.96 -14.90 12.69
C PHE A 20 45.36 -15.42 12.33
N ILE A 21 46.06 -14.79 11.38
CA ILE A 21 47.42 -15.19 10.95
C ILE A 21 48.42 -14.99 12.09
N PHE A 22 48.33 -13.88 12.81
CA PHE A 22 49.20 -13.58 13.95
C PHE A 22 48.67 -14.16 15.27
N ASP A 23 47.62 -14.99 15.22
CA ASP A 23 46.98 -15.62 16.38
C ASP A 23 46.70 -14.64 17.54
N LEU A 24 46.26 -13.41 17.21
CA LEU A 24 46.01 -12.37 18.19
C LEU A 24 44.86 -12.74 19.14
N GLY A 25 44.00 -13.68 18.73
CA GLY A 25 42.94 -14.24 19.57
C GLY A 25 43.46 -14.97 20.81
N SER A 26 44.66 -15.57 20.75
CA SER A 26 45.28 -16.24 21.91
C SER A 26 45.48 -15.29 23.10
N TYR A 27 45.79 -14.01 22.83
CA TYR A 27 45.91 -12.95 23.85
C TYR A 27 44.56 -12.51 24.43
N LEU A 28 43.46 -12.76 23.72
CA LEU A 28 42.09 -12.42 24.13
C LEU A 28 41.38 -13.65 24.73
N THR A 29 42.10 -14.49 25.46
CA THR A 29 41.54 -15.63 26.22
C THR A 29 41.51 -15.33 27.72
N LEU A 30 40.61 -15.99 28.45
CA LEU A 30 40.48 -15.79 29.90
C LEU A 30 41.75 -16.23 30.65
N GLU A 31 42.40 -17.29 30.19
CA GLU A 31 43.65 -17.82 30.78
C GLU A 31 44.80 -16.82 30.63
N ASN A 32 45.04 -16.31 29.41
CA ASN A 32 46.10 -15.31 29.19
C ASN A 32 45.82 -14.00 29.93
N LEU A 33 44.55 -13.59 30.01
CA LEU A 33 44.18 -12.40 30.76
C LEU A 33 44.53 -12.54 32.25
N LYS A 34 44.24 -13.71 32.87
CA LYS A 34 44.63 -14.00 34.26
C LYS A 34 46.15 -14.05 34.43
N ALA A 35 46.87 -14.66 33.49
CA ALA A 35 48.33 -14.78 33.54
C ALA A 35 49.05 -13.41 33.44
N GLN A 36 48.49 -12.47 32.67
CA GLN A 36 49.08 -11.15 32.42
C GLN A 36 48.50 -10.03 33.31
N GLN A 37 47.55 -10.35 34.19
CA GLN A 37 46.81 -9.35 34.98
C GLN A 37 47.74 -8.43 35.79
N ALA A 38 48.67 -9.02 36.57
CA ALA A 38 49.59 -8.25 37.42
C ALA A 38 50.49 -7.30 36.61
N GLY A 39 50.95 -7.72 35.43
CA GLY A 39 51.76 -6.89 34.54
C GLY A 39 50.98 -5.74 33.92
N LEU A 40 49.72 -5.98 33.54
CA LEU A 40 48.83 -4.94 33.00
C LEU A 40 48.42 -3.90 34.06
N GLU A 41 48.20 -4.33 35.30
CA GLU A 41 47.92 -3.46 36.44
C GLU A 41 49.12 -2.56 36.77
N GLN A 42 50.33 -3.13 36.79
CA GLN A 42 51.57 -2.37 37.00
C GLN A 42 51.78 -1.33 35.88
N TRP A 43 51.63 -1.73 34.61
CA TRP A 43 51.78 -0.80 33.49
C TRP A 43 50.73 0.33 33.50
N ARG A 44 49.49 0.02 33.91
CA ARG A 44 48.43 1.02 34.10
C ARG A 44 48.76 1.99 35.23
N ALA A 45 49.38 1.53 36.32
CA ALA A 45 49.80 2.40 37.42
C ALA A 45 50.89 3.39 36.99
N GLU A 46 51.82 2.95 36.13
CA GLU A 46 52.89 3.78 35.57
C GLU A 46 52.39 4.73 34.47
N ASN A 47 51.40 4.31 33.67
CA ASN A 47 50.92 5.03 32.48
C ASN A 47 49.38 5.09 32.38
N PRO A 48 48.67 5.77 33.29
CA PRO A 48 47.21 5.68 33.41
C PRO A 48 46.43 6.20 32.20
N TRP A 49 46.87 7.30 31.58
CA TRP A 49 46.20 7.88 30.42
C TRP A 49 46.49 7.12 29.12
N GLN A 50 47.74 6.69 28.93
CA GLN A 50 48.14 5.93 27.74
C GLN A 50 47.50 4.55 27.74
N SER A 51 47.47 3.87 28.89
CA SER A 51 46.78 2.59 29.03
C SER A 51 45.29 2.72 28.73
N ALA A 52 44.59 3.69 29.32
CA ALA A 52 43.18 3.93 29.04
C ALA A 52 42.90 4.20 27.55
N LEU A 53 43.72 5.02 26.88
CA LEU A 53 43.58 5.34 25.46
C LEU A 53 43.81 4.11 24.58
N ILE A 54 44.86 3.32 24.85
CA ILE A 54 45.18 2.11 24.08
C ILE A 54 44.06 1.08 24.22
N PHE A 55 43.62 0.77 25.44
CA PHE A 55 42.50 -0.14 25.65
C PHE A 55 41.23 0.34 24.97
N PHE A 56 40.93 1.64 25.01
CA PHE A 56 39.79 2.24 24.33
C PHE A 56 39.85 2.07 22.81
N LEU A 57 40.98 2.39 22.18
CA LEU A 57 41.16 2.27 20.72
C LEU A 57 41.16 0.81 20.26
N VAL A 58 41.82 -0.09 20.98
CA VAL A 58 41.83 -1.53 20.67
C VAL A 58 40.41 -2.09 20.80
N TYR A 59 39.66 -1.71 21.83
CA TYR A 59 38.28 -2.15 22.00
C TYR A 59 37.40 -1.68 20.84
N ILE A 60 37.53 -0.41 20.42
CA ILE A 60 36.83 0.11 19.23
C ILE A 60 37.18 -0.72 18.00
N ALA A 61 38.45 -1.02 17.76
CA ALA A 61 38.90 -1.79 16.60
C ALA A 61 38.34 -3.22 16.59
N VAL A 62 38.46 -3.95 17.71
CA VAL A 62 37.91 -5.32 17.87
C VAL A 62 36.41 -5.33 17.63
N THR A 63 35.70 -4.34 18.18
CA THR A 63 34.25 -4.20 18.06
C THR A 63 33.83 -3.83 16.63
N ALA A 64 34.52 -2.88 15.99
CA ALA A 64 34.24 -2.39 14.64
C ALA A 64 34.47 -3.48 13.58
N LEU A 65 35.51 -4.29 13.77
CA LEU A 65 35.84 -5.43 12.91
C LEU A 65 35.04 -6.70 13.25
N SER A 66 34.19 -6.65 14.29
CA SER A 66 33.40 -7.80 14.77
C SER A 66 34.26 -9.02 15.12
N LEU A 67 35.46 -8.79 15.66
CA LEU A 67 36.39 -9.84 16.05
C LEU A 67 35.95 -10.53 17.36
N PRO A 68 36.23 -11.83 17.54
CA PRO A 68 35.97 -12.52 18.80
C PRO A 68 36.85 -11.93 19.93
N GLY A 69 36.34 -11.95 21.17
CA GLY A 69 37.10 -11.52 22.35
C GLY A 69 36.61 -10.23 23.03
N ALA A 70 35.62 -9.51 22.46
CA ALA A 70 35.08 -8.28 23.06
C ALA A 70 34.60 -8.48 24.51
N ALA A 71 33.93 -9.60 24.83
CA ALA A 71 33.50 -9.91 26.20
C ALA A 71 34.67 -10.10 27.16
N ILE A 72 35.77 -10.72 26.69
CA ILE A 72 36.99 -10.92 27.49
C ILE A 72 37.71 -9.59 27.70
N MET A 73 37.72 -8.72 26.68
CA MET A 73 38.22 -7.35 26.83
C MET A 73 37.39 -6.52 27.83
N THR A 74 36.07 -6.69 27.87
CA THR A 74 35.22 -6.03 28.87
C THR A 74 35.62 -6.46 30.29
N LEU A 75 35.89 -7.76 30.51
CA LEU A 75 36.37 -8.29 31.78
C LEU A 75 37.76 -7.75 32.13
N ALA A 76 38.67 -7.71 31.15
CA ALA A 76 40.02 -7.16 31.31
C ALA A 76 39.99 -5.70 31.78
N ILE A 77 39.17 -4.88 31.14
CA ILE A 77 39.02 -3.47 31.50
C ILE A 77 38.42 -3.33 32.91
N GLY A 78 37.47 -4.20 33.29
CA GLY A 78 36.94 -4.24 34.65
C GLY A 78 37.99 -4.59 35.71
N ALA A 79 38.85 -5.58 35.44
CA ALA A 79 39.94 -5.97 36.33
C ALA A 79 40.96 -4.83 36.52
N ILE A 80 41.35 -4.16 35.43
CA ILE A 80 42.46 -3.20 35.42
C ILE A 80 42.04 -1.78 35.86
N PHE A 81 40.85 -1.33 35.44
CA PHE A 81 40.39 0.05 35.66
C PHE A 81 39.28 0.15 36.73
N GLY A 82 38.80 -0.97 37.24
CA GLY A 82 37.71 -1.02 38.21
C GLY A 82 36.36 -0.68 37.59
N LEU A 83 35.31 -0.74 38.42
CA LEU A 83 33.93 -0.66 37.96
C LEU A 83 33.59 0.66 37.26
N VAL A 84 33.90 1.80 37.88
CA VAL A 84 33.45 3.11 37.39
C VAL A 84 34.16 3.50 36.10
N VAL A 85 35.50 3.54 36.11
CA VAL A 85 36.31 3.94 34.94
C VAL A 85 36.19 2.90 33.83
N GLY A 86 36.18 1.61 34.18
CA GLY A 86 36.01 0.53 33.22
C GLY A 86 34.65 0.59 32.51
N THR A 87 33.57 0.88 33.24
CA THR A 87 32.23 1.05 32.65
C THR A 87 32.19 2.21 31.67
N ILE A 88 32.77 3.37 32.02
CA ILE A 88 32.81 4.53 31.13
C ILE A 88 33.58 4.18 29.85
N LEU A 89 34.79 3.62 29.98
CA LEU A 89 35.63 3.25 28.84
C LEU A 89 34.92 2.25 27.92
N VAL A 90 34.41 1.14 28.46
CA VAL A 90 33.73 0.10 27.66
C VAL A 90 32.44 0.64 27.05
N SER A 91 31.64 1.41 27.80
CA SER A 91 30.36 1.92 27.30
C SER A 91 30.55 2.77 26.05
N PHE A 92 31.49 3.71 26.05
CA PHE A 92 31.76 4.53 24.87
C PHE A 92 32.51 3.77 23.77
N ALA A 93 33.52 2.96 24.11
CA ALA A 93 34.28 2.20 23.12
C ALA A 93 33.41 1.19 22.37
N SER A 94 32.54 0.46 23.10
CA SER A 94 31.63 -0.53 22.51
C SER A 94 30.57 0.12 21.63
N THR A 95 30.01 1.27 22.00
CA THR A 95 29.02 1.97 21.17
C THR A 95 29.65 2.56 19.92
N ILE A 96 30.84 3.16 20.02
CA ILE A 96 31.58 3.70 18.87
C ILE A 96 31.95 2.56 17.92
N GLY A 97 32.56 1.48 18.44
CA GLY A 97 32.90 0.31 17.64
C GLY A 97 31.68 -0.34 17.00
N ALA A 98 30.57 -0.51 17.72
CA ALA A 98 29.32 -1.02 17.18
C ALA A 98 28.76 -0.14 16.06
N THR A 99 28.87 1.18 16.22
CA THR A 99 28.43 2.16 15.21
C THR A 99 29.32 2.11 13.97
N LEU A 100 30.63 1.91 14.12
CA LEU A 100 31.53 1.68 12.98
C LEU A 100 31.19 0.38 12.25
N ALA A 101 31.01 -0.74 12.97
CA ALA A 101 30.58 -2.01 12.37
C ALA A 101 29.25 -1.86 11.62
N PHE A 102 28.29 -1.15 12.21
CA PHE A 102 27.01 -0.82 11.59
C PHE A 102 27.17 0.03 10.32
N ILE A 103 28.01 1.07 10.33
CA ILE A 103 28.26 1.93 9.16
C ILE A 103 28.98 1.13 8.06
N ILE A 104 29.95 0.29 8.41
CA ILE A 104 30.67 -0.59 7.48
C ILE A 104 29.67 -1.55 6.81
N ALA A 105 28.83 -2.24 7.60
CA ALA A 105 27.80 -3.12 7.08
C ALA A 105 26.79 -2.38 6.19
N ARG A 106 26.38 -1.19 6.61
CA ARG A 106 25.49 -0.32 5.84
C ARG A 106 26.09 0.04 4.49
N PHE A 107 27.33 0.51 4.48
CA PHE A 107 28.00 0.98 3.27
C PHE A 107 28.31 -0.18 2.31
N LEU A 108 28.77 -1.31 2.84
CA LEU A 108 29.16 -2.46 2.02
C LEU A 108 27.96 -3.26 1.52
N LEU A 109 26.96 -3.52 2.36
CA LEU A 109 25.98 -4.58 2.13
C LEU A 109 24.53 -4.09 2.01
N ARG A 110 24.16 -2.91 2.53
CA ARG A 110 22.75 -2.47 2.57
C ARG A 110 22.12 -2.43 1.19
N ASP A 111 22.76 -1.77 0.23
CA ASP A 111 22.19 -1.60 -1.12
C ASP A 111 21.96 -2.97 -1.80
N THR A 112 22.94 -3.87 -1.67
CA THR A 112 22.87 -5.23 -2.25
C THR A 112 21.80 -6.09 -1.56
N VAL A 113 21.67 -5.98 -0.24
CA VAL A 113 20.67 -6.73 0.53
C VAL A 113 19.27 -6.17 0.28
N GLN A 114 19.11 -4.84 0.24
CA GLN A 114 17.85 -4.17 -0.03
C GLN A 114 17.40 -4.42 -1.48
N SER A 115 18.29 -4.42 -2.47
CA SER A 115 17.92 -4.77 -3.85
C SER A 115 17.54 -6.26 -3.99
N ARG A 116 18.26 -7.16 -3.31
CA ARG A 116 18.02 -8.61 -3.44
C ARG A 116 16.81 -9.10 -2.64
N PHE A 117 16.52 -8.49 -1.48
CA PHE A 117 15.49 -8.95 -0.54
C PHE A 117 14.45 -7.87 -0.18
N GLY A 118 14.40 -6.76 -0.92
CA GLY A 118 13.62 -5.56 -0.60
C GLY A 118 12.16 -5.81 -0.24
N ASP A 119 11.49 -6.75 -0.89
CA ASP A 119 10.07 -7.03 -0.59
C ASP A 119 9.87 -7.73 0.75
N ARG A 120 10.76 -8.63 1.12
CA ARG A 120 10.75 -9.28 2.44
C ARG A 120 11.19 -8.29 3.51
N LEU A 121 12.10 -7.38 3.16
CA LEU A 121 12.61 -6.35 4.07
C LEU A 121 11.67 -5.15 4.21
N ARG A 122 10.74 -4.90 3.27
CA ARG A 122 9.81 -3.75 3.34
C ARG A 122 8.99 -3.76 4.62
N ALA A 123 8.43 -4.91 5.01
CA ALA A 123 7.69 -5.04 6.25
C ALA A 123 8.58 -4.79 7.48
N ILE A 124 9.82 -5.27 7.45
CA ILE A 124 10.80 -5.10 8.52
C ILE A 124 11.22 -3.63 8.62
N ASN A 125 11.62 -3.00 7.50
CA ASN A 125 12.00 -1.59 7.42
C ASN A 125 10.87 -0.67 7.90
N ARG A 126 9.62 -0.92 7.49
CA ARG A 126 8.46 -0.15 7.98
C ARG A 126 8.27 -0.30 9.49
N GLY A 127 8.50 -1.51 10.03
CA GLY A 127 8.51 -1.75 11.47
C GLY A 127 9.64 -1.01 12.18
N ILE A 128 10.84 -0.99 11.60
CA ILE A 128 12.03 -0.29 12.13
C ILE A 128 11.89 1.23 12.04
N GLU A 129 11.27 1.77 11.00
CA GLU A 129 10.98 3.21 10.90
C GLU A 129 10.04 3.67 12.00
N LYS A 130 9.03 2.86 12.31
CA LYS A 130 8.04 3.18 13.33
C LYS A 130 8.54 2.96 14.75
N ASP A 131 9.24 1.84 14.99
CA ASP A 131 9.54 1.35 16.34
C ASP A 131 11.00 0.87 16.51
N GLY A 132 11.89 1.20 15.58
CA GLY A 132 13.26 0.66 15.54
C GLY A 132 14.10 0.92 16.78
N ALA A 133 13.87 2.04 17.47
CA ALA A 133 14.51 2.33 18.75
C ALA A 133 14.12 1.30 19.83
N PHE A 134 12.84 0.95 19.92
CA PHE A 134 12.36 -0.04 20.90
C PHE A 134 12.85 -1.44 20.58
N TYR A 135 12.85 -1.83 19.30
CA TYR A 135 13.40 -3.11 18.87
C TYR A 135 14.90 -3.22 19.17
N LEU A 136 15.70 -2.20 18.82
CA LEU A 136 17.12 -2.18 19.10
C LEU A 136 17.40 -2.27 20.60
N PHE A 137 16.70 -1.47 21.40
CA PHE A 137 16.86 -1.48 22.86
C PHE A 137 16.59 -2.88 23.43
N GLY A 138 15.51 -3.52 23.01
CA GLY A 138 15.17 -4.89 23.43
C GLY A 138 16.25 -5.90 23.03
N LEU A 139 16.74 -5.83 21.79
CA LEU A 139 17.81 -6.69 21.30
C LEU A 139 19.12 -6.50 22.07
N ARG A 140 19.44 -5.28 22.53
CA ARG A 140 20.67 -5.00 23.32
C ARG A 140 20.60 -5.53 24.73
N LEU A 141 19.42 -5.56 25.33
CA LEU A 141 19.23 -6.05 26.67
C LEU A 141 19.21 -7.57 26.74
N VAL A 142 18.68 -8.24 25.72
CA VAL A 142 18.58 -9.71 25.69
C VAL A 142 19.94 -10.33 25.33
N PRO A 143 20.64 -11.03 26.25
CA PRO A 143 21.98 -11.59 25.99
C PRO A 143 21.97 -12.83 25.07
N LEU A 144 20.81 -13.21 24.52
CA LEU A 144 20.65 -14.34 23.59
C LEU A 144 21.25 -14.05 22.21
N PHE A 145 21.24 -12.78 21.78
CA PHE A 145 21.68 -12.41 20.44
C PHE A 145 23.16 -12.01 20.46
N PRO A 146 24.02 -12.59 19.60
CA PRO A 146 25.42 -12.19 19.55
C PRO A 146 25.56 -10.70 19.22
N PHE A 147 26.36 -10.01 20.02
CA PHE A 147 26.55 -8.56 19.95
C PHE A 147 26.86 -8.04 18.53
N PHE A 148 27.73 -8.73 17.80
CA PHE A 148 28.14 -8.32 16.45
C PHE A 148 27.02 -8.49 15.41
N VAL A 149 26.18 -9.52 15.57
CA VAL A 149 25.06 -9.80 14.66
C VAL A 149 24.07 -8.63 14.67
N ILE A 150 23.77 -8.09 15.84
CA ILE A 150 22.88 -6.92 15.98
C ILE A 150 23.43 -5.73 15.19
N ASN A 151 24.74 -5.45 15.29
CA ASN A 151 25.39 -4.33 14.60
C ASN A 151 25.25 -4.45 13.07
N LEU A 152 25.55 -5.64 12.56
CA LEU A 152 25.52 -5.93 11.13
C LEU A 152 24.08 -5.89 10.60
N VAL A 153 23.16 -6.60 11.24
CA VAL A 153 21.75 -6.69 10.82
C VAL A 153 21.09 -5.32 10.83
N MET A 154 21.27 -4.54 11.90
CA MET A 154 20.67 -3.20 11.98
C MET A 154 21.28 -2.26 10.94
N GLY A 155 22.55 -2.44 10.56
CA GLY A 155 23.20 -1.69 9.47
C GLY A 155 22.49 -1.86 8.12
N LEU A 156 21.87 -3.03 7.91
CA LEU A 156 21.09 -3.36 6.71
C LEU A 156 19.68 -2.77 6.73
N THR A 157 19.17 -2.30 7.87
CA THR A 157 17.81 -1.74 8.00
C THR A 157 17.74 -0.22 7.75
N SER A 158 16.53 0.35 7.82
CA SER A 158 16.27 1.79 7.70
C SER A 158 16.54 2.62 8.96
N ILE A 159 17.03 2.03 10.07
CA ILE A 159 17.28 2.78 11.32
C ILE A 159 18.32 3.90 11.14
N ARG A 160 18.07 5.08 11.69
CA ARG A 160 19.03 6.20 11.60
C ARG A 160 20.28 5.89 12.44
N THR A 161 21.47 6.27 11.95
CA THR A 161 22.75 6.05 12.65
C THR A 161 22.75 6.70 14.04
N THR A 162 22.16 7.89 14.16
CA THR A 162 22.02 8.60 15.44
C THR A 162 21.15 7.82 16.43
N THR A 163 20.01 7.29 15.97
CA THR A 163 19.16 6.40 16.78
C THR A 163 19.91 5.15 17.18
N PHE A 164 20.64 4.52 16.26
CA PHE A 164 21.43 3.33 16.56
C PHE A 164 22.47 3.58 17.66
N TYR A 165 23.21 4.70 17.57
CA TYR A 165 24.23 5.08 18.55
C TYR A 165 23.62 5.28 19.94
N TRP A 166 22.66 6.19 20.08
CA TRP A 166 22.10 6.54 21.40
C TRP A 166 21.36 5.38 22.05
N VAL A 167 20.59 4.62 21.27
CA VAL A 167 19.88 3.45 21.80
C VAL A 167 20.86 2.35 22.19
N SER A 168 21.94 2.14 21.43
CA SER A 168 22.98 1.18 21.83
C SER A 168 23.73 1.63 23.08
N GLN A 169 24.05 2.92 23.21
CA GLN A 169 24.70 3.48 24.40
C GLN A 169 23.88 3.18 25.67
N VAL A 170 22.58 3.44 25.63
CA VAL A 170 21.71 3.21 26.79
C VAL A 170 21.43 1.71 26.97
N GLY A 171 21.11 1.01 25.89
CA GLY A 171 20.71 -0.40 25.93
C GLY A 171 21.83 -1.36 26.33
N MET A 172 23.09 -1.00 26.08
CA MET A 172 24.25 -1.83 26.45
C MET A 172 24.78 -1.51 27.85
N LEU A 173 24.44 -0.34 28.42
CA LEU A 173 25.03 0.13 29.67
C LEU A 173 24.90 -0.87 30.83
N LEU A 174 23.72 -1.46 31.00
CA LEU A 174 23.49 -2.44 32.07
C LEU A 174 24.29 -3.72 31.86
N GLY A 175 24.34 -4.23 30.62
CA GLY A 175 25.20 -5.38 30.28
C GLY A 175 26.67 -5.06 30.50
N THR A 176 27.11 -3.87 30.10
CA THR A 176 28.47 -3.38 30.34
C THR A 176 28.80 -3.35 31.83
N ILE A 177 27.92 -2.79 32.67
CA ILE A 177 28.14 -2.77 34.13
C ILE A 177 28.28 -4.18 34.68
N VAL A 178 27.41 -5.12 34.26
CA VAL A 178 27.47 -6.52 34.72
C VAL A 178 28.81 -7.17 34.35
N TYR A 179 29.22 -7.07 33.09
CA TYR A 179 30.47 -7.69 32.63
C TYR A 179 31.72 -6.99 33.20
N VAL A 180 31.73 -5.66 33.31
CA VAL A 180 32.84 -4.92 33.93
C VAL A 180 32.92 -5.27 35.42
N ASN A 181 31.79 -5.35 36.13
CA ASN A 181 31.75 -5.74 37.53
C ASN A 181 32.27 -7.18 37.73
N ALA A 182 31.86 -8.11 36.87
CA ALA A 182 32.41 -9.46 36.88
C ALA A 182 33.93 -9.45 36.69
N GLY A 183 34.44 -8.58 35.81
CA GLY A 183 35.88 -8.34 35.61
C GLY A 183 36.62 -7.90 36.87
N THR A 184 36.00 -7.13 37.77
CA THR A 184 36.63 -6.77 39.06
C THR A 184 36.85 -7.99 39.97
N GLN A 185 36.16 -9.09 39.71
CA GLN A 185 36.24 -10.37 40.41
C GLN A 185 36.89 -11.47 39.55
N LEU A 186 37.73 -11.08 38.57
CA LEU A 186 38.30 -11.98 37.56
C LEU A 186 38.92 -13.28 38.11
N ALA A 187 39.54 -13.22 39.29
CA ALA A 187 40.15 -14.38 39.97
C ALA A 187 39.13 -15.49 40.30
N GLN A 188 37.85 -15.16 40.45
CA GLN A 188 36.76 -16.07 40.83
C GLN A 188 35.94 -16.58 39.61
N ILE A 189 36.29 -16.18 38.38
CA ILE A 189 35.54 -16.55 37.17
C ILE A 189 36.21 -17.75 36.50
N ASP A 190 35.54 -18.90 36.50
CA ASP A 190 36.01 -20.10 35.79
C ASP A 190 35.51 -20.18 34.33
N SER A 191 34.41 -19.51 33.99
CA SER A 191 33.86 -19.48 32.63
C SER A 191 32.98 -18.25 32.35
N LEU A 192 32.89 -17.86 31.07
CA LEU A 192 32.04 -16.74 30.62
C LEU A 192 30.53 -16.99 30.83
N SER A 193 30.10 -18.25 30.81
CA SER A 193 28.70 -18.63 31.04
C SER A 193 28.27 -18.45 32.50
N GLY A 194 29.21 -18.49 33.45
CA GLY A 194 28.93 -18.26 34.87
C GLY A 194 28.56 -16.82 35.24
N ILE A 195 28.87 -15.85 34.36
CA ILE A 195 28.60 -14.42 34.56
C ILE A 195 27.10 -14.12 34.41
N LEU A 196 26.42 -14.81 33.50
CA LEU A 196 25.00 -14.65 33.21
C LEU A 196 24.21 -15.79 33.84
N SER A 197 23.83 -15.65 35.12
CA SER A 197 22.95 -16.62 35.77
C SER A 197 21.58 -16.68 35.08
N PRO A 198 20.86 -17.82 35.14
CA PRO A 198 19.51 -17.92 34.56
C PRO A 198 18.55 -16.81 35.04
N GLY A 199 18.65 -16.41 36.31
CA GLY A 199 17.87 -15.30 36.87
C GLY A 199 18.25 -13.93 36.31
N LEU A 200 19.53 -13.69 36.04
CA LEU A 200 20.00 -12.45 35.41
C LEU A 200 19.60 -12.38 33.93
N ILE A 201 19.69 -13.50 33.20
CA ILE A 201 19.20 -13.62 31.82
C ILE A 201 17.70 -13.33 31.77
N LEU A 202 16.91 -13.93 32.67
CA LEU A 202 15.47 -13.66 32.76
C LEU A 202 15.20 -12.18 33.02
N SER A 203 15.94 -11.54 33.93
CA SER A 203 15.80 -10.11 34.24
C SER A 203 16.10 -9.21 33.03
N PHE A 204 17.14 -9.54 32.28
CA PHE A 204 17.50 -8.87 31.04
C PHE A 204 16.46 -9.08 29.93
N VAL A 205 15.91 -10.29 29.81
CA VAL A 205 14.82 -10.58 28.87
C VAL A 205 13.57 -9.78 29.22
N LEU A 206 13.18 -9.74 30.50
CA LEU A 206 12.04 -8.95 30.97
C LEU A 206 12.24 -7.46 30.70
N LEU A 207 13.45 -6.93 30.93
CA LEU A 207 13.77 -5.55 30.64
C LEU A 207 13.81 -5.27 29.13
N GLY A 208 14.27 -6.21 28.31
CA GLY A 208 14.26 -6.12 26.85
C GLY A 208 12.84 -6.17 26.25
N LEU A 209 11.93 -6.89 26.90
CA LEU A 209 10.51 -6.91 26.57
C LEU A 209 9.76 -5.69 27.11
N PHE A 210 10.29 -4.99 28.11
CA PHE A 210 9.64 -3.84 28.74
C PHE A 210 9.12 -2.80 27.74
N PRO A 211 9.85 -2.38 26.69
CA PRO A 211 9.31 -1.38 25.78
C PRO A 211 8.15 -1.90 24.92
N LEU A 212 8.16 -3.19 24.56
CA LEU A 212 7.05 -3.82 23.84
C LEU A 212 5.82 -3.94 24.75
N ILE A 213 6.04 -4.32 26.02
CA ILE A 213 5.01 -4.36 27.04
C ILE A 213 4.48 -2.95 27.31
N ALA A 214 5.35 -1.96 27.49
CA ALA A 214 4.99 -0.57 27.73
C ALA A 214 4.18 0.00 26.56
N LYS A 215 4.54 -0.32 25.32
CA LYS A 215 3.74 0.04 24.13
C LYS A 215 2.37 -0.62 24.15
N TRP A 216 2.30 -1.91 24.46
CA TRP A 216 1.04 -2.63 24.59
C TRP A 216 0.16 -2.06 25.70
N VAL A 217 0.75 -1.76 26.86
CA VAL A 217 0.10 -1.07 27.98
C VAL A 217 -0.37 0.32 27.57
N LEU A 218 0.44 1.10 26.86
CA LEU A 218 0.05 2.42 26.34
C LEU A 218 -1.13 2.31 25.36
N ALA A 219 -1.15 1.29 24.50
CA ALA A 219 -2.28 1.04 23.62
C ALA A 219 -3.55 0.71 24.41
N LEU A 220 -3.44 -0.11 25.45
CA LEU A 220 -4.55 -0.41 26.37
C LEU A 220 -5.01 0.82 27.14
N VAL A 221 -4.09 1.66 27.63
CA VAL A 221 -4.40 2.91 28.33
C VAL A 221 -5.09 3.89 27.39
N LYS A 222 -4.61 4.05 26.15
CA LYS A 222 -5.26 4.87 25.13
C LYS A 222 -6.67 4.36 24.81
N ALA A 223 -6.83 3.05 24.62
CA ALA A 223 -8.13 2.44 24.39
C ALA A 223 -9.08 2.65 25.57
N ARG A 224 -8.61 2.47 26.81
CA ARG A 224 -9.39 2.75 28.02
C ARG A 224 -9.74 4.23 28.15
N LYS A 225 -8.80 5.13 27.86
CA LYS A 225 -9.00 6.58 27.90
C LYS A 225 -10.04 7.03 26.88
N ALA A 226 -9.99 6.50 25.65
CA ALA A 226 -11.00 6.76 24.62
C ALA A 226 -12.40 6.34 25.06
N LEU A 227 -12.50 5.25 25.85
CA LEU A 227 -13.77 4.72 26.34
C LEU A 227 -14.20 5.28 27.71
N ALA A 228 -13.33 5.97 28.45
CA ALA A 228 -13.55 6.31 29.86
C ALA A 228 -14.76 7.23 30.09
N GLY A 229 -15.09 8.08 29.11
CA GLY A 229 -16.26 8.97 29.17
C GLY A 229 -17.59 8.29 28.84
N TYR A 230 -17.60 7.00 28.48
CA TYR A 230 -18.78 6.31 27.97
C TYR A 230 -19.12 5.11 28.83
N PRO A 231 -20.27 5.12 29.54
CA PRO A 231 -20.68 4.00 30.39
C PRO A 231 -20.92 2.76 29.52
N LYS A 232 -20.21 1.67 29.83
CA LYS A 232 -20.36 0.41 29.10
C LYS A 232 -21.66 -0.29 29.51
N PRO A 233 -22.55 -0.65 28.58
CA PRO A 233 -23.75 -1.43 28.89
C PRO A 233 -23.43 -2.79 29.53
N ALA A 234 -24.25 -3.24 30.49
CA ALA A 234 -24.10 -4.55 31.12
C ALA A 234 -24.39 -5.71 30.15
N ARG A 235 -25.28 -5.48 29.19
CA ARG A 235 -25.61 -6.39 28.08
C ARG A 235 -25.68 -5.58 26.79
N PHE A 236 -25.39 -6.23 25.68
CA PHE A 236 -25.50 -5.67 24.34
C PHE A 236 -26.59 -6.40 23.58
N ASP A 237 -27.42 -5.67 22.86
CA ASP A 237 -28.46 -6.25 22.01
C ASP A 237 -27.85 -6.90 20.76
N ARG A 238 -26.78 -6.29 20.24
CA ARG A 238 -26.06 -6.68 19.02
C ARG A 238 -24.58 -6.94 19.27
N ASN A 239 -24.02 -7.81 18.44
CA ASN A 239 -22.57 -7.95 18.31
C ASN A 239 -22.00 -6.84 17.43
N LEU A 240 -22.71 -6.47 16.36
CA LEU A 240 -22.24 -5.53 15.36
C LEU A 240 -23.38 -4.63 14.88
N ILE A 241 -23.10 -3.34 14.72
CA ILE A 241 -23.92 -2.43 13.93
C ILE A 241 -23.10 -1.96 12.74
N VAL A 242 -23.68 -2.02 11.56
CA VAL A 242 -23.08 -1.53 10.31
C VAL A 242 -23.87 -0.32 9.85
N ILE A 243 -23.18 0.79 9.57
CA ILE A 243 -23.79 2.05 9.11
C ILE A 243 -23.44 2.26 7.64
N GLY A 244 -24.45 2.28 6.78
CA GLY A 244 -24.35 2.35 5.32
C GLY A 244 -24.48 0.97 4.68
N ALA A 245 -25.36 0.84 3.69
CA ALA A 245 -25.65 -0.37 2.93
C ALA A 245 -25.14 -0.30 1.48
N GLY A 246 -23.98 0.33 1.28
CA GLY A 246 -23.17 0.11 0.08
C GLY A 246 -22.42 -1.22 0.14
N SER A 247 -21.62 -1.51 -0.89
CA SER A 247 -20.89 -2.78 -1.02
C SER A 247 -20.12 -3.21 0.25
N GLY A 248 -19.38 -2.29 0.88
CA GLY A 248 -18.66 -2.58 2.12
C GLY A 248 -19.58 -2.93 3.30
N GLY A 249 -20.70 -2.22 3.45
CA GLY A 249 -21.64 -2.45 4.54
C GLY A 249 -22.46 -3.73 4.37
N LEU A 250 -22.92 -4.00 3.14
CA LEU A 250 -23.62 -5.23 2.79
C LEU A 250 -22.73 -6.46 3.04
N VAL A 251 -21.47 -6.44 2.58
CA VAL A 251 -20.53 -7.53 2.85
C VAL A 251 -20.26 -7.69 4.34
N ALA A 252 -20.10 -6.59 5.08
CA ALA A 252 -19.88 -6.67 6.53
C ALA A 252 -21.07 -7.29 7.28
N ALA A 253 -22.29 -6.86 6.95
CA ALA A 253 -23.52 -7.40 7.54
C ALA A 253 -23.70 -8.88 7.19
N TYR A 254 -23.46 -9.25 5.93
CA TYR A 254 -23.50 -10.64 5.47
C TYR A 254 -22.53 -11.54 6.23
N ILE A 255 -21.27 -11.13 6.37
CA ILE A 255 -20.24 -11.90 7.09
C ILE A 255 -20.65 -12.09 8.55
N ALA A 256 -21.14 -11.05 9.21
CA ALA A 256 -21.58 -11.13 10.59
C ALA A 256 -22.75 -12.09 10.77
N ALA A 257 -23.76 -12.05 9.89
CA ALA A 257 -24.88 -12.97 9.92
C ALA A 257 -24.45 -14.42 9.62
N ALA A 258 -23.53 -14.62 8.66
CA ALA A 258 -23.00 -15.94 8.30
C ALA A 258 -22.31 -16.63 9.48
N VAL A 259 -21.57 -15.87 10.31
CA VAL A 259 -20.96 -16.38 11.56
C VAL A 259 -21.89 -16.35 12.77
N LYS A 260 -23.20 -16.18 12.54
CA LYS A 260 -24.27 -16.19 13.56
C LYS A 260 -24.16 -15.08 14.62
N ALA A 261 -23.51 -13.97 14.28
CA ALA A 261 -23.51 -12.79 15.13
C ALA A 261 -24.83 -12.01 14.95
N ARG A 262 -25.35 -11.42 16.03
CA ARG A 262 -26.48 -10.48 15.94
C ARG A 262 -25.99 -9.18 15.32
N VAL A 263 -26.45 -8.88 14.12
CA VAL A 263 -26.03 -7.72 13.34
C VAL A 263 -27.22 -6.88 12.93
N THR A 264 -27.09 -5.57 13.08
CA THR A 264 -28.03 -4.58 12.51
C THR A 264 -27.33 -3.80 11.41
N LEU A 265 -27.95 -3.68 10.26
CA LEU A 265 -27.51 -2.84 9.14
C LEU A 265 -28.44 -1.62 9.04
N ILE A 266 -27.88 -0.42 9.10
CA ILE A 266 -28.65 0.83 9.05
C ILE A 266 -28.34 1.57 7.75
N GLU A 267 -29.38 1.89 6.98
CA GLU A 267 -29.29 2.64 5.72
C GLU A 267 -30.31 3.77 5.68
N LYS A 268 -29.86 4.98 5.32
CA LYS A 268 -30.72 6.18 5.28
C LYS A 268 -31.42 6.40 3.93
N HIS A 269 -30.90 5.80 2.87
CA HIS A 269 -31.39 5.90 1.50
C HIS A 269 -31.73 4.51 0.94
N LYS A 270 -31.37 4.22 -0.32
CA LYS A 270 -31.57 2.93 -0.96
C LYS A 270 -30.44 1.97 -0.63
N MET A 271 -30.79 0.69 -0.48
CA MET A 271 -29.83 -0.39 -0.36
C MET A 271 -28.96 -0.50 -1.63
N GLY A 272 -27.76 -1.09 -1.52
CA GLY A 272 -26.79 -1.20 -2.62
C GLY A 272 -25.87 0.01 -2.74
N GLY A 273 -26.17 1.12 -2.06
CA GLY A 273 -25.35 2.33 -2.03
C GLY A 273 -25.16 2.95 -3.42
N ASP A 274 -24.06 3.67 -3.59
CA ASP A 274 -23.70 4.34 -4.84
C ASP A 274 -23.51 3.34 -5.99
N CYS A 275 -22.76 2.26 -5.78
CA CYS A 275 -22.40 1.28 -6.82
C CYS A 275 -23.62 0.77 -7.60
N LEU A 276 -24.70 0.39 -6.90
CA LEU A 276 -25.95 -0.07 -7.52
C LEU A 276 -26.78 1.10 -8.08
N ASN A 277 -26.95 2.17 -7.32
CA ASN A 277 -27.99 3.17 -7.60
C ASN A 277 -27.50 4.33 -8.47
N THR A 278 -26.26 4.78 -8.29
CA THR A 278 -25.74 6.03 -8.88
C THR A 278 -24.32 5.91 -9.44
N GLY A 279 -23.74 4.72 -9.46
CA GLY A 279 -22.34 4.49 -9.78
C GLY A 279 -22.15 3.45 -10.86
N CYS A 280 -21.63 2.30 -10.48
CA CYS A 280 -21.10 1.30 -11.41
C CYS A 280 -22.15 0.69 -12.32
N VAL A 281 -23.27 0.21 -11.75
CA VAL A 281 -24.34 -0.46 -12.53
C VAL A 281 -24.95 0.49 -13.56
N PRO A 282 -25.41 1.71 -13.21
CA PRO A 282 -25.99 2.60 -14.19
C PRO A 282 -24.98 3.10 -15.23
N SER A 283 -23.71 3.37 -14.83
CA SER A 283 -22.69 3.80 -15.79
C SER A 283 -22.37 2.72 -16.82
N LYS A 284 -22.20 1.46 -16.38
CA LYS A 284 -21.90 0.34 -17.29
C LYS A 284 -23.08 0.01 -18.21
N ALA A 285 -24.31 0.17 -17.72
CA ALA A 285 -25.50 0.05 -18.57
C ALA A 285 -25.53 1.14 -19.66
N LEU A 286 -25.23 2.40 -19.30
CA LEU A 286 -25.19 3.53 -20.24
C LEU A 286 -24.07 3.35 -21.29
N ILE A 287 -22.85 3.05 -20.85
CA ILE A 287 -21.67 2.82 -21.71
C ILE A 287 -21.97 1.75 -22.75
N ARG A 288 -22.64 0.65 -22.38
CA ARG A 288 -22.98 -0.39 -23.34
C ARG A 288 -23.92 0.10 -24.46
N SER A 289 -24.89 0.95 -24.12
CA SER A 289 -25.79 1.56 -25.11
C SER A 289 -25.04 2.54 -26.01
N ALA A 290 -24.15 3.38 -25.45
CA ALA A 290 -23.32 4.31 -26.21
C ALA A 290 -22.37 3.57 -27.18
N ARG A 291 -21.75 2.49 -26.70
CA ARG A 291 -20.87 1.63 -27.50
C ARG A 291 -21.58 0.99 -28.67
N PHE A 292 -22.80 0.50 -28.48
CA PHE A 292 -23.59 -0.06 -29.58
C PHE A 292 -23.85 0.98 -30.67
N LEU A 293 -24.17 2.22 -30.31
CA LEU A 293 -24.36 3.31 -31.29
C LEU A 293 -23.06 3.66 -32.03
N ALA A 294 -21.92 3.64 -31.34
CA ALA A 294 -20.61 3.82 -31.97
C ALA A 294 -20.32 2.70 -32.99
N GLN A 295 -20.62 1.43 -32.66
CA GLN A 295 -20.46 0.29 -33.57
C GLN A 295 -21.35 0.41 -34.82
N ILE A 296 -22.58 0.94 -34.70
CA ILE A 296 -23.44 1.22 -35.86
C ILE A 296 -22.81 2.25 -36.80
N ARG A 297 -22.18 3.30 -36.26
CA ARG A 297 -21.48 4.31 -37.08
C ARG A 297 -20.31 3.71 -37.86
N ARG A 298 -19.70 2.66 -37.30
CA ARG A 298 -18.59 1.88 -37.89
C ARG A 298 -19.06 0.73 -38.79
N ALA A 299 -20.35 0.60 -39.09
CA ALA A 299 -20.89 -0.57 -39.81
C ALA A 299 -20.20 -0.88 -41.16
N ARG A 300 -19.67 0.14 -41.85
CA ARG A 300 -18.90 -0.05 -43.09
C ARG A 300 -17.61 -0.82 -42.89
N GLU A 301 -16.96 -0.67 -41.74
CA GLU A 301 -15.75 -1.44 -41.38
C GLU A 301 -16.06 -2.94 -41.30
N PHE A 302 -17.29 -3.29 -40.91
CA PHE A 302 -17.78 -4.67 -40.82
C PHE A 302 -18.45 -5.18 -42.11
N GLY A 303 -18.30 -4.46 -43.23
CA GLY A 303 -18.82 -4.88 -44.54
C GLY A 303 -20.30 -4.59 -44.78
N PHE A 304 -20.97 -3.83 -43.91
CA PHE A 304 -22.33 -3.35 -44.18
C PHE A 304 -22.29 -2.09 -45.06
N SER A 305 -23.10 -2.02 -46.12
CA SER A 305 -23.17 -0.83 -46.99
C SER A 305 -23.68 0.42 -46.25
N GLY A 306 -24.53 0.22 -45.23
CA GLY A 306 -24.97 1.24 -44.29
C GLY A 306 -25.75 0.62 -43.14
N ALA A 307 -25.73 1.29 -41.99
CA ALA A 307 -26.58 1.00 -40.84
C ALA A 307 -26.98 2.32 -40.20
N SER A 308 -28.19 2.39 -39.65
CA SER A 308 -28.67 3.54 -38.90
C SER A 308 -29.44 3.07 -37.67
N ALA A 309 -29.41 3.90 -36.63
CA ALA A 309 -30.30 3.77 -35.47
C ALA A 309 -30.78 5.15 -35.07
N GLU A 310 -32.06 5.24 -34.74
CA GLU A 310 -32.66 6.43 -34.14
C GLU A 310 -32.49 6.34 -32.63
N LEU A 311 -31.87 7.38 -32.04
CA LEU A 311 -31.65 7.43 -30.61
C LEU A 311 -32.85 8.07 -29.91
N ASP A 312 -33.53 7.26 -29.10
CA ASP A 312 -34.39 7.77 -28.03
C ASP A 312 -33.60 7.78 -26.71
N PHE A 313 -33.11 8.95 -26.32
CA PHE A 313 -32.34 9.10 -25.09
C PHE A 313 -33.16 8.80 -23.83
N THR A 314 -34.47 9.10 -23.84
CA THR A 314 -35.35 8.74 -22.72
C THR A 314 -35.42 7.22 -22.58
N ALA A 315 -35.62 6.48 -23.67
CA ALA A 315 -35.64 5.02 -23.65
C ALA A 315 -34.30 4.40 -23.20
N VAL A 316 -33.16 5.03 -23.52
CA VAL A 316 -31.84 4.62 -23.01
C VAL A 316 -31.77 4.78 -21.49
N MET A 317 -32.21 5.92 -20.96
CA MET A 317 -32.20 6.17 -19.50
C MET A 317 -33.21 5.27 -18.76
N GLU A 318 -34.35 4.94 -19.37
CA GLU A 318 -35.28 3.93 -18.85
C GLU A 318 -34.64 2.54 -18.83
N ARG A 319 -33.87 2.17 -19.86
CA ARG A 319 -33.11 0.91 -19.85
C ARG A 319 -32.12 0.87 -18.69
N VAL A 320 -31.39 1.97 -18.44
CA VAL A 320 -30.49 2.08 -17.29
C VAL A 320 -31.25 1.80 -15.98
N GLN A 321 -32.41 2.43 -15.78
CA GLN A 321 -33.23 2.21 -14.59
C GLN A 321 -33.77 0.77 -14.50
N ARG A 322 -34.17 0.15 -15.63
CA ARG A 322 -34.57 -1.26 -15.65
C ARG A 322 -33.44 -2.19 -15.21
N VAL A 323 -32.21 -1.94 -15.67
CA VAL A 323 -31.03 -2.74 -15.27
C VAL A 323 -30.77 -2.59 -13.77
N VAL A 324 -30.80 -1.36 -13.24
CA VAL A 324 -30.66 -1.12 -11.79
C VAL A 324 -31.74 -1.90 -11.02
N LYS A 325 -33.01 -1.81 -11.42
CA LYS A 325 -34.13 -2.54 -10.81
C LYS A 325 -34.00 -4.06 -10.89
N GLN A 326 -33.36 -4.58 -11.94
CA GLN A 326 -33.13 -6.01 -12.10
C GLN A 326 -32.04 -6.52 -11.14
N VAL A 327 -31.04 -5.69 -10.82
CA VAL A 327 -29.95 -6.03 -9.90
C VAL A 327 -30.34 -5.77 -8.43
N GLU A 328 -31.19 -4.77 -8.17
CA GLU A 328 -31.64 -4.35 -6.84
C GLU A 328 -32.08 -5.48 -5.88
N PRO A 329 -32.78 -6.54 -6.32
CA PRO A 329 -33.13 -7.67 -5.46
C PRO A 329 -31.92 -8.36 -4.81
N HIS A 330 -30.73 -8.24 -5.39
CA HIS A 330 -29.51 -8.80 -4.82
C HIS A 330 -29.04 -8.04 -3.57
N ASP A 331 -29.41 -6.79 -3.41
CA ASP A 331 -29.00 -5.94 -2.28
C ASP A 331 -30.19 -5.59 -1.38
N SER A 332 -31.37 -6.17 -1.62
CA SER A 332 -32.61 -5.74 -0.99
C SER A 332 -32.71 -6.04 0.51
N VAL A 333 -33.60 -5.31 1.18
CA VAL A 333 -33.95 -5.50 2.59
C VAL A 333 -34.42 -6.95 2.82
N GLU A 334 -35.25 -7.48 1.93
CA GLU A 334 -35.82 -8.83 2.04
C GLU A 334 -34.74 -9.90 2.01
N ARG A 335 -33.77 -9.78 1.08
CA ARG A 335 -32.66 -10.73 0.98
C ARG A 335 -31.83 -10.70 2.26
N PHE A 336 -31.44 -9.52 2.73
CA PHE A 336 -30.58 -9.39 3.91
C PHE A 336 -31.29 -9.82 5.20
N THR A 337 -32.58 -9.53 5.31
CA THR A 337 -33.42 -10.03 6.41
C THR A 337 -33.50 -11.56 6.38
N GLY A 338 -33.69 -12.17 5.20
CA GLY A 338 -33.68 -13.62 5.02
C GLY A 338 -32.33 -14.28 5.36
N LEU A 339 -31.23 -13.54 5.26
CA LEU A 339 -29.89 -13.98 5.67
C LEU A 339 -29.62 -13.83 7.17
N GLY A 340 -30.54 -13.23 7.93
CA GLY A 340 -30.45 -13.04 9.38
C GLY A 340 -29.90 -11.69 9.82
N VAL A 341 -29.92 -10.68 8.94
CA VAL A 341 -29.55 -9.29 9.27
C VAL A 341 -30.79 -8.50 9.69
N ASP A 342 -30.71 -7.77 10.82
CA ASP A 342 -31.72 -6.79 11.22
C ASP A 342 -31.51 -5.50 10.41
N VAL A 343 -32.30 -5.29 9.35
CA VAL A 343 -32.15 -4.12 8.48
C VAL A 343 -33.08 -3.00 8.94
N ILE A 344 -32.51 -1.83 9.22
CA ILE A 344 -33.26 -0.64 9.65
C ILE A 344 -33.03 0.47 8.63
N GLN A 345 -34.12 0.95 8.04
CA GLN A 345 -34.10 2.15 7.22
C GLN A 345 -34.23 3.39 8.10
N GLY A 346 -33.25 4.28 8.04
CA GLY A 346 -33.20 5.51 8.82
C GLY A 346 -31.81 6.11 8.91
N GLU A 347 -31.74 7.35 9.39
CA GLU A 347 -30.47 8.02 9.65
C GLU A 347 -29.89 7.55 10.99
N ALA A 348 -28.69 6.98 10.94
CA ALA A 348 -27.95 6.58 12.12
C ALA A 348 -27.23 7.77 12.74
N ARG A 349 -27.16 7.82 14.07
CA ARG A 349 -26.26 8.71 14.82
C ARG A 349 -25.51 7.90 15.88
N ILE A 350 -24.18 7.90 15.81
CA ILE A 350 -23.33 7.30 16.85
C ILE A 350 -23.35 8.26 18.04
N VAL A 351 -23.98 7.84 19.14
CA VAL A 351 -24.11 8.67 20.35
C VAL A 351 -23.09 8.30 21.42
N SER A 352 -22.54 7.09 21.34
CA SER A 352 -21.40 6.62 22.12
C SER A 352 -20.69 5.49 21.37
N PRO A 353 -19.50 5.04 21.80
CA PRO A 353 -18.84 3.89 21.18
C PRO A 353 -19.68 2.61 21.28
N TYR A 354 -20.69 2.56 22.16
CA TYR A 354 -21.50 1.37 22.43
C TYR A 354 -22.95 1.49 21.93
N GLU A 355 -23.36 2.66 21.43
CA GLU A 355 -24.76 2.96 21.13
C GLU A 355 -24.90 3.75 19.84
N VAL A 356 -25.85 3.31 19.02
CA VAL A 356 -26.28 4.02 17.81
C VAL A 356 -27.76 4.33 17.94
N GLU A 357 -28.12 5.58 17.67
CA GLU A 357 -29.50 6.04 17.62
C GLU A 357 -30.00 6.00 16.18
N VAL A 358 -31.21 5.47 15.96
CA VAL A 358 -31.89 5.45 14.65
C VAL A 358 -33.40 5.47 14.89
N ASN A 359 -34.13 6.31 14.16
CA ASN A 359 -35.59 6.48 14.30
C ASN A 359 -36.05 6.68 15.76
N GLY A 360 -35.27 7.45 16.54
CA GLY A 360 -35.54 7.72 17.97
C GLY A 360 -35.27 6.54 18.92
N ARG A 361 -34.75 5.41 18.43
CA ARG A 361 -34.40 4.24 19.24
C ARG A 361 -32.89 4.16 19.42
N ARG A 362 -32.44 3.85 20.64
CA ARG A 362 -31.02 3.57 20.95
C ARG A 362 -30.77 2.08 20.92
N LEU A 363 -29.78 1.66 20.12
CA LEU A 363 -29.40 0.27 19.95
C LEU A 363 -28.01 0.06 20.53
N THR A 364 -27.88 -0.88 21.47
CA THR A 364 -26.57 -1.20 22.06
C THR A 364 -25.82 -2.22 21.22
N THR A 365 -24.51 -2.02 21.06
CA THR A 365 -23.64 -2.92 20.28
C THR A 365 -22.23 -3.05 20.86
N ARG A 366 -21.60 -4.22 20.65
CA ARG A 366 -20.19 -4.40 20.98
C ARG A 366 -19.27 -3.64 20.04
N SER A 367 -19.58 -3.63 18.74
CA SER A 367 -18.77 -2.98 17.72
C SER A 367 -19.62 -2.26 16.67
N ILE A 368 -19.03 -1.26 16.03
CA ILE A 368 -19.62 -0.47 14.96
C ILE A 368 -18.68 -0.56 13.74
N ILE A 369 -19.24 -0.80 12.55
CA ILE A 369 -18.54 -0.59 11.27
C ILE A 369 -19.18 0.59 10.56
N VAL A 370 -18.37 1.61 10.26
CA VAL A 370 -18.75 2.76 9.45
C VAL A 370 -18.41 2.45 7.99
N ALA A 371 -19.45 2.31 7.17
CA ALA A 371 -19.37 2.04 5.73
C ALA A 371 -20.19 3.08 4.94
N THR A 372 -20.13 4.35 5.36
CA THR A 372 -20.95 5.46 4.84
C THR A 372 -20.55 5.95 3.45
N GLY A 373 -19.51 5.36 2.86
CA GLY A 373 -19.07 5.65 1.49
C GLY A 373 -18.58 7.09 1.28
N ALA A 374 -18.77 7.57 0.05
CA ALA A 374 -18.43 8.92 -0.38
C ALA A 374 -19.55 9.52 -1.23
N ARG A 375 -19.40 10.80 -1.57
CA ARG A 375 -20.28 11.55 -2.48
C ARG A 375 -19.45 12.32 -3.50
N PRO A 376 -20.01 12.74 -4.64
CA PRO A 376 -19.32 13.62 -5.58
C PRO A 376 -18.79 14.88 -4.88
N PHE A 377 -17.55 15.25 -5.17
CA PHE A 377 -16.98 16.51 -4.68
C PHE A 377 -17.34 17.62 -5.65
N VAL A 378 -18.11 18.60 -5.17
CA VAL A 378 -18.43 19.83 -5.91
C VAL A 378 -17.48 20.92 -5.43
N PRO A 379 -16.58 21.44 -6.28
CA PRO A 379 -15.62 22.44 -5.89
C PRO A 379 -16.33 23.80 -5.65
N PRO A 380 -15.86 24.62 -4.71
CA PRO A 380 -16.45 25.92 -4.41
C PRO A 380 -16.05 26.98 -5.46
N ILE A 381 -16.43 26.75 -6.71
CA ILE A 381 -16.20 27.67 -7.83
C ILE A 381 -17.36 28.67 -7.88
N GLU A 382 -17.04 29.95 -8.03
CA GLU A 382 -18.03 31.02 -8.12
C GLU A 382 -19.09 30.72 -9.21
N GLY A 383 -20.37 30.93 -8.88
CA GLY A 383 -21.52 30.68 -9.77
C GLY A 383 -21.92 29.22 -10.00
N LEU A 384 -21.06 28.23 -9.71
CA LEU A 384 -21.38 26.81 -9.97
C LEU A 384 -22.59 26.33 -9.17
N ALA A 385 -22.71 26.77 -7.91
CA ALA A 385 -23.79 26.35 -7.01
C ALA A 385 -25.19 26.83 -7.44
N GLU A 386 -25.26 27.86 -8.30
CA GLU A 386 -26.50 28.45 -8.81
C GLU A 386 -27.01 27.73 -10.07
N LEU A 387 -26.16 26.92 -10.70
CA LEU A 387 -26.49 26.18 -11.91
C LEU A 387 -27.12 24.81 -11.59
N PRO A 388 -27.98 24.27 -12.49
CA PRO A 388 -28.45 22.89 -12.40
C PRO A 388 -27.35 21.91 -12.86
N TYR A 389 -26.25 21.85 -12.10
CA TYR A 389 -25.12 20.98 -12.41
C TYR A 389 -25.46 19.50 -12.21
N LEU A 390 -24.79 18.67 -12.99
CA LEU A 390 -24.85 17.22 -12.93
C LEU A 390 -23.66 16.70 -12.13
N THR A 391 -23.87 15.59 -11.45
CA THR A 391 -22.86 14.77 -10.80
C THR A 391 -23.20 13.31 -11.06
N SER A 392 -22.35 12.38 -10.61
CA SER A 392 -22.74 10.97 -10.63
C SER A 392 -23.95 10.65 -9.76
N ASP A 393 -24.43 11.53 -8.86
CA ASP A 393 -25.62 11.23 -8.06
C ASP A 393 -26.95 11.50 -8.80
N ASN A 394 -27.00 12.53 -9.66
CA ASN A 394 -28.25 13.02 -10.27
C ASN A 394 -28.34 12.87 -11.80
N LEU A 395 -27.23 12.57 -12.50
CA LEU A 395 -27.21 12.44 -13.95
C LEU A 395 -28.19 11.40 -14.49
N TRP A 396 -28.49 10.37 -13.71
CA TRP A 396 -29.38 9.25 -14.08
C TRP A 396 -30.86 9.64 -14.21
N GLU A 397 -31.20 10.86 -13.80
CA GLU A 397 -32.56 11.41 -13.89
C GLU A 397 -32.81 12.17 -15.20
N LEU A 398 -31.77 12.41 -16.01
CA LEU A 398 -31.94 13.06 -17.31
C LEU A 398 -32.94 12.32 -18.20
N ARG A 399 -33.71 13.10 -18.97
CA ARG A 399 -34.64 12.62 -19.99
C ARG A 399 -34.35 13.21 -21.36
N GLU A 400 -33.75 14.39 -21.38
CA GLU A 400 -33.29 15.06 -22.58
C GLU A 400 -31.78 14.97 -22.69
N LEU A 401 -31.28 14.67 -23.89
CA LEU A 401 -29.86 14.67 -24.19
C LEU A 401 -29.38 16.13 -24.26
N PRO A 402 -28.44 16.57 -23.40
CA PRO A 402 -27.91 17.92 -23.49
C PRO A 402 -27.21 18.11 -24.84
N ARG A 403 -27.52 19.18 -25.57
CA ARG A 403 -26.85 19.45 -26.84
C ARG A 403 -25.37 19.77 -26.61
N ARG A 404 -25.06 20.64 -25.65
CA ARG A 404 -23.69 20.96 -25.23
C ARG A 404 -23.46 20.53 -23.79
N LEU A 405 -22.60 19.53 -23.60
CA LEU A 405 -22.24 19.01 -22.29
C LEU A 405 -20.80 19.40 -21.95
N LEU A 406 -20.64 20.23 -20.92
CA LEU A 406 -19.36 20.51 -20.31
C LEU A 406 -19.07 19.45 -19.24
N VAL A 407 -17.91 18.81 -19.29
CA VAL A 407 -17.44 17.87 -18.27
C VAL A 407 -16.25 18.49 -17.55
N LEU A 408 -16.41 18.78 -16.26
CA LEU A 408 -15.36 19.30 -15.40
C LEU A 408 -14.65 18.13 -14.70
N GLY A 409 -13.40 17.87 -15.10
CA GLY A 409 -12.59 16.76 -14.61
C GLY A 409 -12.42 15.63 -15.64
N GLY A 410 -11.16 15.32 -15.97
CA GLY A 410 -10.69 14.26 -16.86
C GLY A 410 -10.21 13.01 -16.10
N GLY A 411 -10.78 12.72 -14.94
CA GLY A 411 -10.61 11.43 -14.25
C GLY A 411 -11.49 10.33 -14.85
N PRO A 412 -11.43 9.08 -14.33
CA PRO A 412 -12.14 7.92 -14.88
C PRO A 412 -13.64 8.15 -15.12
N ILE A 413 -14.37 8.69 -14.13
CA ILE A 413 -15.80 8.97 -14.23
C ILE A 413 -16.08 10.01 -15.34
N GLY A 414 -15.27 11.06 -15.40
CA GLY A 414 -15.40 12.11 -16.41
C GLY A 414 -15.18 11.56 -17.81
N CYS A 415 -14.15 10.72 -18.00
CA CYS A 415 -13.86 10.07 -19.27
C CYS A 415 -14.98 9.11 -19.71
N GLU A 416 -15.43 8.20 -18.84
CA GLU A 416 -16.52 7.24 -19.14
C GLU A 416 -17.79 7.96 -19.63
N LEU A 417 -18.17 9.03 -18.93
CA LEU A 417 -19.39 9.78 -19.23
C LEU A 417 -19.21 10.70 -20.43
N ALA A 418 -18.06 11.37 -20.59
CA ALA A 418 -17.77 12.20 -21.75
C ALA A 418 -17.90 11.42 -23.06
N GLN A 419 -17.27 10.24 -23.13
CA GLN A 419 -17.33 9.38 -24.31
C GLN A 419 -18.76 8.88 -24.58
N SER A 420 -19.48 8.49 -23.52
CA SER A 420 -20.86 8.01 -23.65
C SER A 420 -21.79 9.07 -24.24
N PHE A 421 -21.75 10.30 -23.72
CA PHE A 421 -22.60 11.40 -24.20
C PHE A 421 -22.22 11.87 -25.61
N ALA A 422 -20.93 11.89 -25.95
CA ALA A 422 -20.50 12.19 -27.32
C ALA A 422 -21.00 11.15 -28.32
N ARG A 423 -20.96 9.87 -27.96
CA ARG A 423 -21.52 8.77 -28.77
C ARG A 423 -23.03 8.89 -28.93
N PHE A 424 -23.76 9.39 -27.92
CA PHE A 424 -25.18 9.72 -28.07
C PHE A 424 -25.46 10.95 -28.94
N GLY A 425 -24.47 11.80 -29.17
CA GLY A 425 -24.58 12.96 -30.06
C GLY A 425 -24.50 14.33 -29.36
N SER A 426 -24.15 14.39 -28.08
CA SER A 426 -23.82 15.67 -27.43
C SER A 426 -22.51 16.24 -27.96
N GLU A 427 -22.43 17.56 -28.09
CA GLU A 427 -21.18 18.31 -28.22
C GLU A 427 -20.50 18.35 -26.84
N VAL A 428 -19.50 17.49 -26.63
CA VAL A 428 -18.84 17.34 -25.32
C VAL A 428 -17.53 18.11 -25.26
N THR A 429 -17.37 18.92 -24.21
CA THR A 429 -16.08 19.54 -23.87
C THR A 429 -15.61 19.07 -22.50
N VAL A 430 -14.42 18.47 -22.41
CA VAL A 430 -13.79 18.08 -21.15
C VAL A 430 -12.78 19.15 -20.74
N VAL A 431 -12.98 19.76 -19.57
CA VAL A 431 -12.05 20.73 -18.98
C VAL A 431 -11.33 20.06 -17.81
N GLU A 432 -10.01 19.95 -17.93
CA GLU A 432 -9.14 19.34 -16.93
C GLU A 432 -7.97 20.28 -16.61
N MET A 433 -7.70 20.44 -15.31
CA MET A 433 -6.62 21.28 -14.81
C MET A 433 -5.25 20.59 -14.97
N ALA A 434 -5.20 19.27 -14.87
CA ALA A 434 -4.01 18.46 -15.10
C ALA A 434 -3.55 18.53 -16.57
N PRO A 435 -2.26 18.28 -16.84
CA PRO A 435 -1.72 18.31 -18.19
C PRO A 435 -2.16 17.13 -19.08
N ARG A 436 -2.93 16.17 -18.55
CA ARG A 436 -3.43 14.99 -19.28
C ARG A 436 -4.63 14.36 -18.58
N LEU A 437 -5.44 13.64 -19.36
CA LEU A 437 -6.53 12.80 -18.86
C LEU A 437 -5.96 11.65 -18.02
N MET A 438 -6.73 11.20 -17.03
CA MET A 438 -6.39 10.05 -16.18
C MET A 438 -4.94 10.13 -15.65
N ILE A 439 -4.59 11.25 -15.01
CA ILE A 439 -3.22 11.62 -14.57
C ILE A 439 -2.45 10.55 -13.77
N ARG A 440 -3.14 9.53 -13.24
CA ARG A 440 -2.56 8.39 -12.52
C ARG A 440 -2.07 7.25 -13.42
N GLU A 441 -2.40 7.28 -14.71
CA GLU A 441 -1.96 6.30 -15.70
C GLU A 441 -0.69 6.79 -16.42
N ASP A 442 -0.02 5.88 -17.14
CA ASP A 442 1.17 6.24 -17.92
C ASP A 442 0.79 7.10 -19.14
N LEU A 443 1.76 7.83 -19.70
CA LEU A 443 1.52 8.87 -20.71
C LEU A 443 0.82 8.31 -21.95
N GLU A 444 1.27 7.17 -22.45
CA GLU A 444 0.73 6.49 -23.61
C GLU A 444 -0.73 6.05 -23.41
N VAL A 445 -1.14 5.72 -22.18
CA VAL A 445 -2.54 5.39 -21.87
C VAL A 445 -3.41 6.64 -21.98
N SER A 446 -2.98 7.72 -21.33
CA SER A 446 -3.67 9.01 -21.39
C SER A 446 -3.78 9.55 -22.81
N SER A 447 -2.69 9.43 -23.59
CA SER A 447 -2.61 9.91 -24.97
C SER A 447 -3.55 9.16 -25.89
N MET A 448 -3.60 7.83 -25.82
CA MET A 448 -4.47 7.04 -26.69
C MET A 448 -5.96 7.29 -26.38
N VAL A 449 -6.34 7.44 -25.11
CA VAL A 449 -7.72 7.82 -24.77
C VAL A 449 -8.05 9.23 -25.26
N ALA A 450 -7.12 10.19 -25.16
CA ALA A 450 -7.32 11.54 -25.68
C ALA A 450 -7.43 11.58 -27.22
N GLU A 451 -6.63 10.79 -27.92
CA GLU A 451 -6.72 10.62 -29.38
C GLU A 451 -8.08 10.07 -29.78
N ARG A 452 -8.52 8.99 -29.12
CA ARG A 452 -9.83 8.40 -29.37
C ARG A 452 -10.97 9.37 -29.09
N PHE A 453 -10.84 10.21 -28.07
CA PHE A 453 -11.78 11.29 -27.78
C PHE A 453 -11.83 12.31 -28.92
N GLY A 454 -10.68 12.67 -29.49
CA GLY A 454 -10.60 13.56 -30.65
C GLY A 454 -11.28 12.98 -31.90
N GLU A 455 -11.06 11.69 -32.19
CA GLU A 455 -11.73 10.98 -33.29
C GLU A 455 -13.27 10.94 -33.12
N GLU A 456 -13.74 10.85 -31.89
CA GLU A 456 -15.17 10.83 -31.54
C GLU A 456 -15.77 12.23 -31.36
N GLY A 457 -15.00 13.30 -31.62
CA GLY A 457 -15.46 14.68 -31.58
C GLY A 457 -15.56 15.30 -30.17
N VAL A 458 -14.97 14.67 -29.16
CA VAL A 458 -14.86 15.23 -27.81
C VAL A 458 -13.76 16.29 -27.79
N ARG A 459 -14.09 17.52 -27.38
CA ARG A 459 -13.10 18.59 -27.20
C ARG A 459 -12.41 18.44 -25.85
N VAL A 460 -11.13 18.08 -25.84
CA VAL A 460 -10.34 17.95 -24.61
C VAL A 460 -9.50 19.21 -24.36
N MET A 461 -9.70 19.84 -23.20
CA MET A 461 -9.01 21.07 -22.77
C MET A 461 -8.20 20.80 -21.51
N LEU A 462 -6.93 20.46 -21.70
CA LEU A 462 -5.96 20.11 -20.65
C LEU A 462 -5.24 21.36 -20.14
N GLY A 463 -4.81 21.37 -18.87
CA GLY A 463 -4.16 22.54 -18.28
C GLY A 463 -5.09 23.75 -18.13
N HIS A 464 -6.41 23.54 -18.12
CA HIS A 464 -7.41 24.60 -18.01
C HIS A 464 -8.03 24.60 -16.60
N THR A 465 -7.91 25.72 -15.89
CA THR A 465 -8.46 25.87 -14.54
C THR A 465 -9.79 26.61 -14.60
N ALA A 466 -10.89 25.96 -14.21
CA ALA A 466 -12.19 26.63 -14.08
C ALA A 466 -12.15 27.68 -12.95
N LYS A 467 -12.49 28.93 -13.27
CA LYS A 467 -12.44 30.07 -12.33
C LYS A 467 -13.82 30.50 -11.85
N SER A 468 -14.77 30.60 -12.77
CA SER A 468 -16.14 31.01 -12.44
C SER A 468 -17.13 30.52 -13.49
N PHE A 469 -18.40 30.47 -13.09
CA PHE A 469 -19.55 30.22 -13.93
C PHE A 469 -20.47 31.44 -13.91
N ARG A 470 -21.07 31.77 -15.05
CA ARG A 470 -22.05 32.86 -15.15
C ARG A 470 -23.11 32.55 -16.20
N VAL A 471 -24.21 33.28 -16.16
CA VAL A 471 -25.27 33.22 -17.16
C VAL A 471 -25.32 34.56 -17.89
N GLU A 472 -25.13 34.54 -19.21
CA GLU A 472 -25.19 35.73 -20.06
C GLU A 472 -26.24 35.50 -21.16
N ASN A 473 -27.22 36.40 -21.26
CA ASN A 473 -28.32 36.31 -22.24
C ASN A 473 -29.05 34.94 -22.25
N GLY A 474 -29.13 34.28 -21.08
CA GLY A 474 -29.75 32.95 -20.94
C GLY A 474 -28.85 31.77 -21.32
N VAL A 475 -27.58 32.01 -21.66
CA VAL A 475 -26.57 30.99 -21.96
C VAL A 475 -25.63 30.81 -20.77
N ASN A 476 -25.37 29.57 -20.37
CA ASN A 476 -24.39 29.30 -19.31
C ASN A 476 -22.98 29.35 -19.89
N ILE A 477 -22.07 30.04 -19.21
CA ILE A 477 -20.68 30.22 -19.61
C ILE A 477 -19.75 29.79 -18.47
N LEU A 478 -18.76 28.96 -18.80
CA LEU A 478 -17.61 28.69 -17.97
C LEU A 478 -16.49 29.67 -18.36
N VAL A 479 -15.93 30.37 -17.38
CA VAL A 479 -14.68 31.09 -17.51
C VAL A 479 -13.54 30.22 -16.96
N ALA A 480 -12.66 29.79 -17.84
CA ALA A 480 -11.46 29.02 -17.52
C ALA A 480 -10.19 29.84 -17.76
N GLU A 481 -9.11 29.49 -17.07
CA GLU A 481 -7.79 30.08 -17.27
C GLU A 481 -6.84 29.03 -17.85
N HIS A 482 -6.10 29.41 -18.88
CA HIS A 482 -5.03 28.61 -19.49
C HIS A 482 -3.87 29.52 -19.86
N ASP A 483 -2.66 29.21 -19.40
CA ASP A 483 -1.45 30.02 -19.61
C ASP A 483 -1.64 31.52 -19.30
N GLY A 484 -2.38 31.82 -18.22
CA GLY A 484 -2.69 33.18 -17.78
C GLY A 484 -3.70 33.93 -18.65
N LYS A 485 -4.32 33.27 -19.64
CA LYS A 485 -5.38 33.83 -20.49
C LYS A 485 -6.73 33.27 -20.10
N SER A 486 -7.75 34.13 -20.15
CA SER A 486 -9.14 33.74 -19.97
C SER A 486 -9.69 33.07 -21.23
N VAL A 487 -10.41 31.98 -21.05
CA VAL A 487 -11.09 31.21 -22.09
C VAL A 487 -12.53 31.01 -21.67
N GLU A 488 -13.47 31.37 -22.54
CA GLU A 488 -14.90 31.26 -22.27
C GLU A 488 -15.51 30.10 -23.07
N LEU A 489 -16.36 29.32 -22.41
CA LEU A 489 -16.99 28.13 -22.97
C LEU A 489 -18.49 28.16 -22.68
N GLU A 490 -19.30 28.17 -23.73
CA GLU A 490 -20.75 28.04 -23.60
C GLU A 490 -21.16 26.58 -23.42
N PHE A 491 -22.18 26.33 -22.60
CA PHE A 491 -22.71 24.98 -22.39
C PHE A 491 -24.20 25.00 -21.97
N ASP A 492 -24.87 23.85 -22.07
CA ASP A 492 -26.27 23.70 -21.65
C ASP A 492 -26.38 23.00 -20.30
N ARG A 493 -25.52 22.01 -20.06
CA ARG A 493 -25.33 21.32 -18.77
C ARG A 493 -23.84 21.15 -18.47
N VAL A 494 -23.50 21.19 -17.19
CA VAL A 494 -22.16 20.87 -16.69
C VAL A 494 -22.21 19.62 -15.82
N LEU A 495 -21.35 18.65 -16.10
CA LEU A 495 -21.10 17.47 -15.27
C LEU A 495 -19.83 17.71 -14.45
N VAL A 496 -19.95 17.68 -13.12
CA VAL A 496 -18.85 17.83 -12.18
C VAL A 496 -18.32 16.44 -11.81
N ALA A 497 -17.12 16.10 -12.28
CA ALA A 497 -16.45 14.82 -12.11
C ALA A 497 -15.01 14.96 -11.57
N VAL A 498 -14.78 15.93 -10.68
CA VAL A 498 -13.45 16.29 -10.15
C VAL A 498 -12.99 15.47 -8.92
N GLY A 499 -13.74 14.44 -8.53
CA GLY A 499 -13.40 13.54 -7.43
C GLY A 499 -14.56 13.25 -6.50
N ARG A 500 -14.27 12.56 -5.39
CA ARG A 500 -15.25 12.14 -4.38
C ARG A 500 -14.79 12.51 -2.98
N ALA A 501 -15.71 12.97 -2.15
CA ALA A 501 -15.48 13.31 -0.75
C ALA A 501 -16.10 12.25 0.17
N ALA A 502 -15.35 11.75 1.15
CA ALA A 502 -15.83 10.80 2.13
C ALA A 502 -17.01 11.36 2.95
N ASN A 503 -17.96 10.49 3.31
CA ASN A 503 -19.09 10.83 4.16
C ASN A 503 -18.72 10.63 5.62
N THR A 504 -18.09 11.64 6.22
CA THR A 504 -17.52 11.57 7.58
C THR A 504 -18.24 12.41 8.61
N SER A 505 -19.30 13.12 8.22
CA SER A 505 -19.95 14.13 9.06
C SER A 505 -21.43 13.92 9.31
N ARG A 506 -21.94 14.56 10.37
CA ARG A 506 -23.37 14.64 10.75
C ARG A 506 -24.01 13.39 11.34
N PHE A 507 -23.23 12.34 11.61
CA PHE A 507 -23.72 11.10 12.25
C PHE A 507 -22.94 10.72 13.52
N GLY A 508 -22.31 11.69 14.18
CA GLY A 508 -21.74 11.53 15.53
C GLY A 508 -20.24 11.25 15.61
N LEU A 509 -19.53 11.12 14.49
CA LEU A 509 -18.08 10.87 14.51
C LEU A 509 -17.30 12.06 15.08
N GLU A 510 -17.69 13.28 14.70
CA GLU A 510 -17.01 14.49 15.16
C GLU A 510 -17.22 14.73 16.65
N GLU A 511 -18.45 14.59 17.13
CA GLU A 511 -18.78 14.73 18.55
C GLU A 511 -18.10 13.67 19.41
N LEU A 512 -17.91 12.46 18.87
CA LEU A 512 -17.17 11.40 19.53
C LEU A 512 -15.65 11.65 19.54
N GLY A 513 -15.15 12.53 18.66
CA GLY A 513 -13.72 12.79 18.48
C GLY A 513 -13.01 11.69 17.69
N VAL A 514 -13.69 11.09 16.71
CA VAL A 514 -13.05 10.17 15.76
C VAL A 514 -12.10 10.95 14.86
N GLN A 515 -10.86 10.46 14.73
CA GLN A 515 -9.82 11.16 13.98
C GLN A 515 -10.02 11.02 12.47
N LEU A 516 -9.80 12.12 11.75
CA LEU A 516 -9.79 12.16 10.29
C LEU A 516 -8.37 12.41 9.79
N THR A 517 -8.07 11.86 8.61
CA THR A 517 -6.84 12.15 7.88
C THR A 517 -6.85 13.57 7.31
N GLU A 518 -5.70 14.05 6.80
CA GLU A 518 -5.61 15.32 6.07
C GLU A 518 -6.54 15.38 4.85
N ARG A 519 -6.82 14.22 4.24
CA ARG A 519 -7.76 14.07 3.11
C ARG A 519 -9.23 13.99 3.54
N ARG A 520 -9.52 14.23 4.83
CA ARG A 520 -10.86 14.18 5.43
C ARG A 520 -11.54 12.80 5.36
N THR A 521 -10.77 11.73 5.21
CA THR A 521 -11.24 10.34 5.39
C THR A 521 -11.11 9.92 6.86
N VAL A 522 -11.87 8.92 7.31
CA VAL A 522 -11.71 8.39 8.68
C VAL A 522 -10.36 7.69 8.81
N GLU A 523 -9.58 8.13 9.80
CA GLU A 523 -8.27 7.54 10.09
C GLU A 523 -8.45 6.16 10.72
N ALA A 524 -7.75 5.18 10.16
CA ALA A 524 -7.75 3.82 10.65
C ALA A 524 -6.36 3.20 10.60
N ASN A 525 -6.10 2.29 11.55
CA ASN A 525 -4.88 1.51 11.55
C ASN A 525 -4.94 0.35 10.52
N GLU A 526 -3.88 -0.46 10.46
CA GLU A 526 -3.76 -1.60 9.54
C GLU A 526 -4.83 -2.70 9.70
N PHE A 527 -5.66 -2.62 10.73
CA PHE A 527 -6.77 -3.53 11.01
C PHE A 527 -8.14 -2.88 10.76
N LEU A 528 -8.16 -1.69 10.15
CA LEU A 528 -9.35 -0.86 9.91
C LEU A 528 -10.06 -0.36 11.18
N GLN A 529 -9.33 -0.27 12.28
CA GLN A 529 -9.83 0.24 13.56
C GLN A 529 -9.45 1.71 13.73
N THR A 530 -10.41 2.53 14.17
CA THR A 530 -10.23 3.97 14.47
C THR A 530 -9.45 4.19 15.78
N ASN A 531 -9.40 5.43 16.27
CA ASN A 531 -8.94 5.73 17.63
C ASN A 531 -9.83 5.14 18.74
N PHE A 532 -11.04 4.67 18.39
CA PHE A 532 -11.90 3.88 19.28
C PHE A 532 -11.71 2.38 19.02
N PRO A 533 -11.46 1.56 20.06
CA PRO A 533 -11.11 0.16 19.89
C PRO A 533 -12.26 -0.70 19.35
N ASN A 534 -13.48 -0.21 19.35
CA ASN A 534 -14.66 -0.93 18.90
C ASN A 534 -15.37 -0.29 17.71
N ILE A 535 -14.79 0.76 17.12
CA ILE A 535 -15.28 1.38 15.88
C ILE A 535 -14.29 1.11 14.76
N TYR A 536 -14.80 0.48 13.71
CA TYR A 536 -14.07 0.07 12.52
C TYR A 536 -14.65 0.77 11.29
N VAL A 537 -13.90 0.81 10.19
CA VAL A 537 -14.29 1.50 8.96
C VAL A 537 -13.96 0.68 7.71
N CYS A 538 -14.76 0.81 6.65
CA CYS A 538 -14.42 0.21 5.35
C CYS A 538 -15.02 1.00 4.18
N GLY A 539 -14.46 0.79 2.99
CA GLY A 539 -14.83 1.46 1.76
C GLY A 539 -14.33 2.91 1.67
N ASP A 540 -14.99 3.69 0.81
CA ASP A 540 -14.58 5.04 0.43
C ASP A 540 -14.41 6.00 1.62
N VAL A 541 -15.06 5.73 2.76
CA VAL A 541 -14.99 6.57 3.96
C VAL A 541 -13.59 6.61 4.59
N THR A 542 -12.79 5.55 4.44
CA THR A 542 -11.42 5.47 5.00
C THR A 542 -10.34 5.64 3.93
N GLY A 543 -10.64 5.29 2.68
CA GLY A 543 -9.70 5.37 1.56
C GLY A 543 -8.51 4.39 1.72
N PRO A 544 -7.41 4.59 0.97
CA PRO A 544 -7.26 5.56 -0.13
C PRO A 544 -7.95 5.10 -1.44
N TYR A 545 -8.44 3.87 -1.48
CA TYR A 545 -9.10 3.28 -2.64
C TYR A 545 -10.61 3.49 -2.57
N GLN A 546 -11.18 4.06 -3.64
CA GLN A 546 -12.62 4.29 -3.79
C GLN A 546 -13.19 3.35 -4.85
N PHE A 547 -13.13 2.06 -4.58
CA PHE A 547 -13.57 1.00 -5.48
C PHE A 547 -14.47 0.00 -4.74
N THR A 548 -15.55 -0.42 -5.39
CA THR A 548 -16.54 -1.37 -4.85
C THR A 548 -15.89 -2.66 -4.33
N HIS A 549 -15.01 -3.29 -5.12
CA HIS A 549 -14.34 -4.52 -4.72
C HIS A 549 -13.34 -4.30 -3.57
N THR A 550 -12.68 -3.14 -3.51
CA THR A 550 -11.82 -2.80 -2.36
C THR A 550 -12.63 -2.57 -1.10
N ALA A 551 -13.82 -1.95 -1.20
CA ALA A 551 -14.74 -1.80 -0.07
C ALA A 551 -15.20 -3.17 0.47
N SER A 552 -15.56 -4.10 -0.44
CA SER A 552 -15.88 -5.49 -0.09
C SER A 552 -14.70 -6.21 0.59
N HIS A 553 -13.49 -6.06 0.03
CA HIS A 553 -12.27 -6.64 0.60
C HIS A 553 -12.00 -6.11 2.01
N GLN A 554 -12.04 -4.79 2.20
CA GLN A 554 -11.89 -4.15 3.50
C GLN A 554 -12.97 -4.60 4.50
N ALA A 555 -14.22 -4.72 4.06
CA ALA A 555 -15.33 -5.15 4.89
C ALA A 555 -15.10 -6.52 5.52
N TRP A 556 -14.45 -7.45 4.80
CA TRP A 556 -14.06 -8.74 5.36
C TRP A 556 -13.13 -8.59 6.56
N TYR A 557 -12.05 -7.82 6.41
CA TYR A 557 -11.10 -7.58 7.51
C TYR A 557 -11.74 -6.81 8.66
N ALA A 558 -12.51 -5.76 8.38
CA ALA A 558 -13.19 -4.97 9.39
C ALA A 558 -14.15 -5.85 10.22
N SER A 559 -14.93 -6.71 9.56
CA SER A 559 -15.89 -7.60 10.23
C SER A 559 -15.22 -8.66 11.08
N VAL A 560 -14.22 -9.35 10.54
CA VAL A 560 -13.47 -10.37 11.29
C VAL A 560 -12.74 -9.73 12.49
N ASN A 561 -12.13 -8.55 12.30
CA ASN A 561 -11.44 -7.86 13.37
C ASN A 561 -12.40 -7.27 14.42
N ALA A 562 -13.60 -6.86 14.04
CA ALA A 562 -14.63 -6.38 14.97
C ALA A 562 -15.19 -7.53 15.82
N LEU A 563 -15.47 -8.68 15.20
CA LEU A 563 -16.11 -9.81 15.87
C LEU A 563 -15.11 -10.69 16.66
N PHE A 564 -13.90 -10.90 16.13
CA PHE A 564 -12.93 -11.88 16.64
C PHE A 564 -11.58 -11.26 17.06
N GLY A 565 -11.45 -9.94 17.01
CA GLY A 565 -10.20 -9.22 17.30
C GLY A 565 -9.62 -9.44 18.70
N LEU A 566 -10.41 -9.96 19.65
CA LEU A 566 -9.97 -10.40 20.98
C LEU A 566 -8.99 -11.59 20.91
N PHE A 567 -9.19 -12.50 19.95
CA PHE A 567 -8.34 -13.70 19.78
C PHE A 567 -7.25 -13.48 18.74
N ARG A 568 -7.61 -12.90 17.60
CA ARG A 568 -6.70 -12.68 16.49
C ARG A 568 -7.16 -11.51 15.63
N ARG A 569 -6.19 -10.69 15.21
CA ARG A 569 -6.41 -9.58 14.27
C ARG A 569 -5.70 -9.86 12.95
N PHE A 570 -6.34 -9.46 11.86
CA PHE A 570 -5.86 -9.63 10.49
C PHE A 570 -5.59 -8.27 9.87
N LYS A 571 -4.35 -8.04 9.46
CA LYS A 571 -3.94 -6.84 8.74
C LYS A 571 -4.52 -6.88 7.34
N VAL A 572 -5.03 -5.76 6.85
CA VAL A 572 -5.53 -5.68 5.48
C VAL A 572 -4.37 -5.82 4.51
N ASP A 573 -4.56 -6.65 3.48
CA ASP A 573 -3.61 -6.82 2.42
C ASP A 573 -4.03 -6.03 1.17
N TYR A 574 -3.27 -4.99 0.84
CA TYR A 574 -3.48 -4.14 -0.34
C TYR A 574 -2.45 -4.42 -1.44
N SER A 575 -1.71 -5.53 -1.39
CA SER A 575 -0.60 -5.76 -2.33
C SER A 575 -1.03 -5.92 -3.79
N VAL A 576 -2.26 -6.37 -4.03
CA VAL A 576 -2.82 -6.62 -5.37
C VAL A 576 -4.25 -6.09 -5.42
N ILE A 577 -4.39 -4.81 -5.77
CA ILE A 577 -5.69 -4.15 -5.99
C ILE A 577 -5.81 -3.82 -7.47
N PRO A 578 -6.68 -4.51 -8.23
CA PRO A 578 -6.96 -4.15 -9.61
C PRO A 578 -7.91 -2.96 -9.67
N PHE A 579 -7.99 -2.31 -10.82
CA PHE A 579 -9.08 -1.41 -11.18
C PHE A 579 -9.16 -1.26 -12.69
N ALA A 580 -10.29 -0.74 -13.17
CA ALA A 580 -10.51 -0.45 -14.58
C ALA A 580 -11.29 0.86 -14.77
N THR A 581 -11.01 1.52 -15.89
CA THR A 581 -11.79 2.62 -16.47
C THR A 581 -12.44 2.12 -17.74
N PHE A 582 -13.76 2.21 -17.82
CA PHE A 582 -14.56 1.63 -18.90
C PHE A 582 -14.77 2.61 -20.06
N THR A 583 -13.70 3.31 -20.45
CA THR A 583 -13.61 3.95 -21.77
C THR A 583 -13.51 2.89 -22.85
N ASP A 584 -13.49 3.33 -24.10
CA ASP A 584 -13.26 2.47 -25.26
C ASP A 584 -12.10 3.09 -26.07
N PRO A 585 -10.87 2.53 -26.02
CA PRO A 585 -10.48 1.29 -25.32
C PRO A 585 -10.63 1.33 -23.80
N GLU A 586 -10.88 0.17 -23.18
CA GLU A 586 -10.88 0.02 -21.73
C GLU A 586 -9.44 0.12 -21.20
N VAL A 587 -9.28 0.69 -20.01
CA VAL A 587 -8.01 0.71 -19.28
C VAL A 587 -8.15 -0.17 -18.05
N ALA A 588 -7.28 -1.16 -17.87
CA ALA A 588 -7.23 -1.96 -16.65
C ALA A 588 -5.82 -2.03 -16.09
N ARG A 589 -5.69 -1.95 -14.77
CA ARG A 589 -4.40 -1.93 -14.08
C ARG A 589 -4.41 -2.77 -12.82
N VAL A 590 -3.28 -3.42 -12.54
CA VAL A 590 -2.96 -4.02 -11.25
C VAL A 590 -1.48 -3.80 -10.91
N GLY A 591 -1.18 -3.46 -9.65
CA GLY A 591 0.20 -3.23 -9.23
C GLY A 591 0.78 -1.89 -9.72
N LEU A 592 2.09 -1.87 -9.94
CA LEU A 592 2.81 -0.67 -10.38
C LEU A 592 2.63 -0.43 -11.89
N ASN A 593 2.41 0.82 -12.27
CA ASN A 593 2.73 1.30 -13.61
C ASN A 593 4.13 1.95 -13.60
N GLU A 594 4.59 2.46 -14.74
CA GLU A 594 5.94 3.03 -14.84
C GLU A 594 6.09 4.27 -13.98
N GLN A 595 5.08 5.17 -13.99
CA GLN A 595 5.07 6.35 -13.14
C GLN A 595 5.20 5.98 -11.65
N ASP A 596 4.39 5.05 -11.15
CA ASP A 596 4.44 4.60 -9.76
C ASP A 596 5.80 3.97 -9.42
N ALA A 597 6.39 3.21 -10.36
CA ALA A 597 7.69 2.60 -10.16
C ALA A 597 8.82 3.66 -10.07
N ILE A 598 8.77 4.69 -10.91
CA ILE A 598 9.69 5.84 -10.88
C ILE A 598 9.53 6.61 -9.57
N GLU A 599 8.30 6.98 -9.21
CA GLU A 599 8.00 7.72 -7.97
C GLU A 599 8.46 6.96 -6.71
N GLN A 600 8.35 5.62 -6.73
CA GLN A 600 8.78 4.75 -5.63
C GLN A 600 10.25 4.34 -5.68
N GLY A 601 11.00 4.69 -6.74
CA GLY A 601 12.39 4.29 -6.94
C GLY A 601 12.58 2.77 -7.07
N VAL A 602 11.60 2.08 -7.66
CA VAL A 602 11.61 0.63 -7.89
C VAL A 602 12.22 0.36 -9.26
N GLU A 603 13.29 -0.43 -9.34
CA GLU A 603 13.82 -0.89 -10.63
C GLU A 603 12.86 -1.88 -11.30
N TYR A 604 12.62 -1.68 -12.59
CA TYR A 604 11.72 -2.50 -13.39
C TYR A 604 12.25 -2.70 -14.81
N GLU A 605 11.75 -3.74 -15.45
CA GLU A 605 11.85 -3.98 -16.89
C GLU A 605 10.46 -3.96 -17.48
N VAL A 606 10.31 -3.38 -18.67
CA VAL A 606 9.04 -3.28 -19.39
C VAL A 606 8.99 -4.31 -20.49
N THR A 607 7.86 -5.02 -20.59
CA THR A 607 7.50 -5.78 -21.78
C THR A 607 6.14 -5.30 -22.29
N VAL A 608 6.05 -5.02 -23.58
CA VAL A 608 4.82 -4.63 -24.26
C VAL A 608 4.51 -5.65 -25.34
N TYR A 609 3.22 -5.96 -25.49
CA TYR A 609 2.67 -6.63 -26.66
C TYR A 609 1.51 -5.77 -27.19
N GLY A 610 1.63 -5.34 -28.44
CA GLY A 610 0.59 -4.57 -29.12
C GLY A 610 -0.58 -5.47 -29.54
N LEU A 611 -1.80 -4.96 -29.41
CA LEU A 611 -3.00 -5.71 -29.82
C LEU A 611 -3.21 -5.69 -31.35
N ASP A 612 -2.45 -4.87 -32.08
CA ASP A 612 -2.33 -4.86 -33.54
C ASP A 612 -1.72 -6.15 -34.10
N ASP A 613 -0.97 -6.89 -33.28
CA ASP A 613 -0.42 -8.21 -33.61
C ASP A 613 -1.29 -9.38 -33.12
N LEU A 614 -2.47 -9.12 -32.53
CA LEU A 614 -3.34 -10.15 -31.96
C LEU A 614 -4.44 -10.56 -32.95
N ASP A 615 -4.35 -11.78 -33.47
CA ASP A 615 -5.33 -12.35 -34.43
C ASP A 615 -6.79 -12.11 -34.02
N ARG A 616 -7.13 -12.29 -32.74
CA ARG A 616 -8.50 -12.06 -32.25
C ARG A 616 -8.90 -10.59 -32.34
N ALA A 617 -8.01 -9.66 -32.01
CA ALA A 617 -8.28 -8.23 -32.06
C ALA A 617 -8.45 -7.75 -33.50
N ILE A 618 -7.59 -8.24 -34.41
CA ILE A 618 -7.68 -7.99 -35.85
C ILE A 618 -9.01 -8.53 -36.40
N ALA A 619 -9.38 -9.76 -36.02
CA ALA A 619 -10.64 -10.37 -36.45
C ALA A 619 -11.88 -9.59 -35.98
N ASP A 620 -11.80 -8.94 -34.81
CA ASP A 620 -12.88 -8.12 -34.25
C ASP A 620 -12.85 -6.67 -34.75
N GLY A 621 -11.78 -6.24 -35.44
CA GLY A 621 -11.59 -4.84 -35.87
C GLY A 621 -11.35 -3.87 -34.71
N GLU A 622 -10.78 -4.38 -33.61
CA GLU A 622 -10.47 -3.63 -32.39
C GLU A 622 -8.99 -3.84 -32.00
N ASP A 623 -8.11 -3.79 -33.00
CA ASP A 623 -6.67 -4.10 -32.95
C ASP A 623 -5.80 -2.90 -32.51
N TYR A 624 -6.28 -2.14 -31.53
CA TYR A 624 -5.58 -1.02 -30.92
C TYR A 624 -5.37 -1.23 -29.42
N GLY A 625 -4.29 -0.64 -28.91
CA GLY A 625 -3.88 -0.78 -27.52
C GLY A 625 -2.82 -1.85 -27.31
N PHE A 626 -2.63 -2.27 -26.06
CA PHE A 626 -1.52 -3.13 -25.66
C PHE A 626 -1.74 -3.85 -24.33
N VAL A 627 -0.97 -4.91 -24.13
CA VAL A 627 -0.69 -5.51 -22.81
C VAL A 627 0.72 -5.10 -22.40
N LYS A 628 0.85 -4.31 -21.34
CA LYS A 628 2.14 -3.87 -20.79
C LYS A 628 2.37 -4.48 -19.41
N VAL A 629 3.52 -5.13 -19.24
CA VAL A 629 3.90 -5.81 -18.00
C VAL A 629 5.23 -5.30 -17.49
N LEU A 630 5.27 -4.90 -16.22
CA LEU A 630 6.48 -4.56 -15.51
C LEU A 630 6.97 -5.79 -14.73
N THR A 631 8.23 -6.16 -14.91
CA THR A 631 8.88 -7.25 -14.17
C THR A 631 10.11 -6.78 -13.40
N VAL A 632 10.52 -7.53 -12.38
CA VAL A 632 11.84 -7.32 -11.73
C VAL A 632 12.93 -7.61 -12.77
N PRO A 633 13.95 -6.74 -12.95
CA PRO A 633 14.98 -6.95 -13.97
C PRO A 633 15.64 -8.34 -13.89
N GLY A 634 15.65 -9.06 -15.02
CA GLY A 634 16.23 -10.40 -15.14
C GLY A 634 15.48 -11.51 -14.40
N LYS A 635 14.25 -11.27 -13.92
CA LYS A 635 13.39 -12.26 -13.27
C LYS A 635 11.99 -12.19 -13.86
N ASP A 636 11.29 -13.31 -13.90
CA ASP A 636 9.91 -13.38 -14.42
C ASP A 636 8.85 -12.84 -13.45
N ARG A 637 9.26 -12.20 -12.35
CA ARG A 637 8.35 -11.74 -11.32
C ARG A 637 7.69 -10.43 -11.73
N ILE A 638 6.36 -10.46 -11.75
CA ILE A 638 5.49 -9.35 -12.11
C ILE A 638 5.44 -8.32 -10.97
N LEU A 639 5.62 -7.05 -11.32
CA LEU A 639 5.51 -5.88 -10.45
C LEU A 639 4.20 -5.11 -10.68
N GLY A 640 3.71 -5.11 -11.91
CA GLY A 640 2.41 -4.59 -12.26
C GLY A 640 2.13 -4.72 -13.74
N VAL A 641 0.88 -4.50 -14.11
CA VAL A 641 0.35 -4.69 -15.45
C VAL A 641 -0.64 -3.59 -15.76
N THR A 642 -0.55 -3.07 -16.98
CA THR A 642 -1.53 -2.17 -17.58
C THR A 642 -1.99 -2.79 -18.90
N ILE A 643 -3.30 -2.99 -19.05
CA ILE A 643 -3.93 -3.43 -20.29
C ILE A 643 -4.78 -2.27 -20.81
N LEU A 644 -4.59 -1.93 -22.07
CA LEU A 644 -5.37 -0.94 -22.80
C LEU A 644 -5.94 -1.64 -24.03
N GLY A 645 -7.26 -1.73 -24.15
CA GLY A 645 -7.88 -2.43 -25.28
C GLY A 645 -9.25 -3.00 -24.95
N GLU A 646 -9.79 -3.80 -25.86
CA GLU A 646 -11.08 -4.46 -25.65
C GLU A 646 -11.01 -5.49 -24.52
N HIS A 647 -12.04 -5.51 -23.66
CA HIS A 647 -12.14 -6.41 -22.51
C HIS A 647 -11.00 -6.28 -21.48
N ALA A 648 -10.24 -5.17 -21.45
CA ALA A 648 -9.13 -5.01 -20.52
C ALA A 648 -9.52 -5.28 -19.06
N GLY A 649 -10.73 -4.87 -18.65
CA GLY A 649 -11.26 -5.08 -17.30
C GLY A 649 -11.40 -6.56 -16.91
N ASP A 650 -11.61 -7.44 -17.88
CA ASP A 650 -11.70 -8.90 -17.67
C ASP A 650 -10.33 -9.58 -17.83
N LEU A 651 -9.54 -9.16 -18.82
CA LEU A 651 -8.21 -9.74 -19.11
C LEU A 651 -7.22 -9.57 -17.96
N ILE A 652 -7.35 -8.51 -17.17
CA ILE A 652 -6.46 -8.22 -16.04
C ILE A 652 -6.54 -9.28 -14.93
N ALA A 653 -7.63 -10.05 -14.85
CA ALA A 653 -7.88 -11.01 -13.77
C ALA A 653 -6.83 -12.14 -13.70
N GLU A 654 -6.28 -12.55 -14.85
CA GLU A 654 -5.19 -13.52 -14.90
C GLU A 654 -3.94 -12.99 -14.17
N PHE A 655 -3.56 -11.75 -14.46
CA PHE A 655 -2.42 -11.09 -13.82
C PHE A 655 -2.66 -10.79 -12.34
N VAL A 656 -3.88 -10.43 -11.95
CA VAL A 656 -4.29 -10.31 -10.54
C VAL A 656 -4.03 -11.62 -9.80
N THR A 657 -4.47 -12.73 -10.37
CA THR A 657 -4.27 -14.07 -9.80
C THR A 657 -2.79 -14.43 -9.76
N ALA A 658 -2.07 -14.18 -10.84
CA ALA A 658 -0.63 -14.45 -10.93
C ALA A 658 0.15 -13.68 -9.85
N MET A 659 -0.08 -12.37 -9.71
CA MET A 659 0.56 -11.54 -8.69
C MET A 659 0.19 -11.98 -7.27
N ARG A 660 -1.10 -12.31 -7.02
CA ARG A 660 -1.57 -12.76 -5.70
C ARG A 660 -0.87 -14.03 -5.24
N HIS A 661 -0.59 -14.95 -6.16
CA HIS A 661 0.00 -16.25 -5.88
C HIS A 661 1.50 -16.33 -6.20
N GLY A 662 2.12 -15.24 -6.62
CA GLY A 662 3.55 -15.19 -6.96
C GLY A 662 3.92 -16.00 -8.21
N LEU A 663 3.00 -16.14 -9.16
CA LEU A 663 3.24 -16.75 -10.46
C LEU A 663 3.88 -15.71 -11.40
N GLY A 664 5.02 -16.04 -11.99
CA GLY A 664 5.73 -15.16 -12.93
C GLY A 664 5.35 -15.36 -14.39
N MET A 665 5.95 -14.57 -15.29
CA MET A 665 5.69 -14.59 -16.74
C MET A 665 5.85 -15.98 -17.36
N ASN A 666 6.81 -16.81 -16.90
CA ASN A 666 6.95 -18.16 -17.45
C ASN A 666 5.71 -19.04 -17.18
N LYS A 667 4.98 -18.82 -16.08
CA LYS A 667 3.76 -19.57 -15.75
C LYS A 667 2.59 -19.16 -16.64
N ILE A 668 2.49 -17.86 -16.96
CA ILE A 668 1.51 -17.34 -17.94
C ILE A 668 1.81 -17.94 -19.32
N LEU A 669 3.06 -17.84 -19.79
CA LEU A 669 3.48 -18.39 -21.08
C LEU A 669 3.25 -19.91 -21.20
N GLY A 670 3.50 -20.66 -20.11
CA GLY A 670 3.29 -22.11 -20.07
C GLY A 670 1.83 -22.55 -19.94
N THR A 671 0.89 -21.61 -19.75
CA THR A 671 -0.53 -21.90 -19.65
C THR A 671 -1.17 -21.91 -21.04
N ILE A 672 -1.98 -22.94 -21.31
CA ILE A 672 -2.71 -23.05 -22.58
C ILE A 672 -3.84 -22.03 -22.58
N HIS A 673 -3.78 -21.11 -23.54
CA HIS A 673 -4.83 -20.13 -23.83
C HIS A 673 -5.61 -20.63 -25.06
N ILE A 674 -6.92 -20.39 -25.07
CA ILE A 674 -7.79 -20.76 -26.20
C ILE A 674 -7.44 -19.86 -27.39
N TYR A 675 -7.43 -20.42 -28.60
CA TYR A 675 -7.16 -19.69 -29.84
C TYR A 675 -8.38 -19.68 -30.78
N PRO A 676 -8.71 -18.54 -31.43
CA PRO A 676 -8.20 -17.20 -31.16
C PRO A 676 -8.96 -16.54 -30.00
N THR A 677 -8.29 -15.99 -28.98
CA THR A 677 -8.94 -15.20 -27.90
C THR A 677 -8.13 -13.99 -27.45
N TRP A 678 -8.82 -13.02 -26.85
CA TRP A 678 -8.22 -11.83 -26.23
C TRP A 678 -7.18 -12.18 -25.16
N THR A 679 -7.41 -13.26 -24.41
CA THR A 679 -6.49 -13.73 -23.36
C THR A 679 -5.11 -14.14 -23.90
N GLU A 680 -4.99 -14.46 -25.20
CA GLU A 680 -3.69 -14.73 -25.80
C GLU A 680 -2.77 -13.51 -25.81
N GLY A 681 -3.30 -12.29 -25.73
CA GLY A 681 -2.48 -11.08 -25.54
C GLY A 681 -1.60 -11.17 -24.29
N ASN A 682 -2.13 -11.71 -23.19
CA ASN A 682 -1.36 -11.93 -21.95
C ASN A 682 -0.23 -12.96 -22.17
N LYS A 683 -0.54 -14.06 -22.88
CA LYS A 683 0.42 -15.10 -23.26
C LYS A 683 1.52 -14.55 -24.17
N PHE A 684 1.18 -13.74 -25.16
CA PHE A 684 2.14 -13.16 -26.10
C PHE A 684 2.99 -12.08 -25.45
N ALA A 685 2.46 -11.27 -24.52
CA ALA A 685 3.28 -10.43 -23.65
C ALA A 685 4.32 -11.26 -22.87
N ALA A 686 3.92 -12.41 -22.31
CA ALA A 686 4.85 -13.34 -21.68
C ALA A 686 5.86 -13.96 -22.66
N GLY A 687 5.45 -14.19 -23.91
CA GLY A 687 6.31 -14.62 -25.01
C GLY A 687 7.37 -13.58 -25.36
N ASN A 688 6.99 -12.31 -25.47
CA ASN A 688 7.90 -11.19 -25.72
C ASN A 688 8.94 -11.07 -24.59
N TRP A 689 8.48 -11.16 -23.34
CA TRP A 689 9.37 -11.19 -22.18
C TRP A 689 10.36 -12.36 -22.27
N LYS A 690 9.87 -13.57 -22.64
CA LYS A 690 10.72 -14.75 -22.76
C LYS A 690 11.75 -14.63 -23.87
N LYS A 691 11.36 -14.08 -25.03
CA LYS A 691 12.26 -13.83 -26.16
C LYS A 691 13.40 -12.90 -25.76
N ALA A 692 13.10 -11.80 -25.04
CA ALA A 692 14.11 -10.87 -24.52
C ALA A 692 15.08 -11.53 -23.52
N HIS A 693 14.65 -12.59 -22.83
CA HIS A 693 15.44 -13.34 -21.84
C HIS A 693 15.99 -14.68 -22.37
N THR A 694 16.10 -14.82 -23.69
CA THR A 694 16.58 -16.06 -24.30
C THR A 694 18.05 -16.30 -23.93
N PRO A 695 18.44 -17.51 -23.48
CA PRO A 695 19.82 -17.80 -23.11
C PRO A 695 20.68 -18.02 -24.37
N GLU A 696 21.10 -16.94 -25.02
CA GLU A 696 21.89 -16.93 -26.28
C GLU A 696 23.13 -17.85 -26.26
N ARG A 697 23.80 -17.96 -25.11
CA ARG A 697 24.95 -18.88 -24.96
C ARG A 697 24.52 -20.34 -25.05
N LEU A 698 23.40 -20.69 -24.43
CA LEU A 698 22.85 -22.04 -24.49
C LEU A 698 22.35 -22.34 -25.90
N LEU A 699 21.68 -21.39 -26.55
CA LEU A 699 21.21 -21.58 -27.93
C LEU A 699 22.35 -21.89 -28.90
N ARG A 700 23.51 -21.22 -28.79
CA ARG A 700 24.69 -21.58 -29.59
C ARG A 700 25.19 -23.01 -29.36
N TRP A 701 25.11 -23.51 -28.13
CA TRP A 701 25.43 -24.92 -27.85
C TRP A 701 24.39 -25.88 -28.42
N VAL A 702 23.11 -25.51 -28.31
CA VAL A 702 21.99 -26.28 -28.85
C VAL A 702 22.05 -26.32 -30.38
N GLU A 703 22.39 -25.20 -31.04
CA GLU A 703 22.64 -25.12 -32.47
C GLU A 703 23.78 -26.05 -32.90
N ARG A 704 24.93 -26.02 -32.21
CA ARG A 704 26.03 -26.96 -32.46
C ARG A 704 25.62 -28.42 -32.28
N PHE A 705 24.82 -28.71 -31.24
CA PHE A 705 24.28 -30.04 -31.01
C PHE A 705 23.35 -30.47 -32.14
N HIS A 706 22.49 -29.58 -32.64
CA HIS A 706 21.64 -29.85 -33.79
C HIS A 706 22.45 -30.02 -35.08
N GLY A 707 23.47 -29.19 -35.32
CA GLY A 707 24.41 -29.35 -36.44
C GLY A 707 25.09 -30.71 -36.41
N TRP A 708 25.64 -31.10 -35.26
CA TRP A 708 26.21 -32.44 -35.05
C TRP A 708 25.20 -33.56 -35.32
N ARG A 709 23.94 -33.42 -34.87
CA ARG A 709 22.88 -34.40 -35.16
C ARG A 709 22.48 -34.46 -36.63
N ARG A 710 22.68 -33.39 -37.39
CA ARG A 710 22.44 -33.33 -38.83
C ARG A 710 23.65 -33.80 -39.66
N GLY A 711 24.84 -33.86 -39.06
CA GLY A 711 26.10 -34.21 -39.73
C GLY A 711 26.82 -33.01 -40.34
N ASP A 712 26.54 -31.79 -39.86
CA ASP A 712 27.19 -30.53 -40.26
C ASP A 712 28.55 -30.30 -39.58
#